data_AF-A0A0K1W2S4-F1
#
_entry.id   AF-A0A0K1W2S4-F1
#
_cell.length_a   1.000
_cell.length_b   1.000
_cell.length_c   1.000
_cell.angle_alpha   90.00
_cell.angle_beta   90.00
_cell.angle_gamma   90.00
#
_symmetry.space_group_name_H-M   'P 1'
#
loop_
_entity.id
_entity.type
_entity.pdbx_description
1 polymer ?
#
loop_
_entity_poly.entity_id
_entity_poly.type
_entity_poly.pdbx_seq_one_letter_code
_entity_poly.pdbx_strand_id
1 'polypeptide(L)'
;MKRKISKEDFKVYLNECPKIAWIFYSEKNLNITKTYLNNELIVIHGITDDDLDEDIDTTKFSFLDVYNKYYKDKNSILDYDIEALINENEENDIGVQNLTPLNETVEDGLSVGNAAIEYYKSKLEAYNQKNNTNKKIYDFSSFNFVKSLEKTKEIIKDDNYLYLFEPSFEFDNRFRVKCDVLINKGNNHFVIVEFKASTKSNLEYFYDVIYQKYVLEKNGFIIDDVYIGLINPEYIKGSIQEKTPLSERFDEQKYYCPDYYEIIEPKLKSYKIEEKYIDSDIDYDRLIKTVNYLESSKSYPDFIDIYNNIFGEKNKLNLDKIFEDMENDFNNERFLLEPECKKLKYDYKEIDASFKRSYCHHVVSWYDQNDYSIYDFTRFKKKAALLYNEFGNEVDIKNIVNPESKNYFVDGKQIFKDDEIRLIKVIQSKINNNPNWSNLIVDRNRLNLVMKLLSDYLDTPVYMYDFETVKWAIPKYNNSFSYQQIPFQYSIHTLISHDFDYKTLKKIEHRNFIANEQKDPRIKFLNNFIRDCFEFGPGVYVAYNKSFERTVLKNAIIQFPEVAEPLKYIYSNTIDLMEFFKRKKTNWLIYHPDFKGSYSIKKTQPVMAPDLSYKDLVINKGDNASKIFRQYLDDYISHQEFEKFLKQDMLKYCDRDTLAMVALLQRIFDYASKYIEIKEGRIMCRK
;
A
#
# COMPACT_ATOMS: atom_id res chain seq x y z
N MET A 1 -27.65 22.52 -16.23
CA MET A 1 -26.26 22.56 -16.74
C MET A 1 -25.68 21.18 -16.53
N LYS A 2 -25.06 20.55 -17.53
CA LYS A 2 -24.39 19.25 -17.34
C LYS A 2 -23.18 19.46 -16.41
N ARG A 3 -23.03 18.63 -15.38
CA ARG A 3 -21.91 18.72 -14.42
C ARG A 3 -20.63 18.16 -15.06
N LYS A 4 -19.48 18.70 -14.67
CA LYS A 4 -18.17 18.31 -15.21
C LYS A 4 -17.88 16.85 -14.88
N ILE A 5 -17.29 16.13 -15.82
CA ILE A 5 -16.69 14.81 -15.57
C ILE A 5 -15.20 15.06 -15.39
N SER A 6 -14.64 14.67 -14.25
CA SER A 6 -13.21 14.84 -13.99
C SER A 6 -12.37 13.69 -14.56
N LYS A 7 -11.05 13.91 -14.66
CA LYS A 7 -10.05 12.87 -14.96
C LYS A 7 -10.16 11.69 -13.98
N GLU A 8 -10.42 11.98 -12.70
CA GLU A 8 -10.56 10.98 -11.64
C GLU A 8 -11.85 10.15 -11.80
N ASP A 9 -12.99 10.80 -12.09
CA ASP A 9 -14.26 10.10 -12.33
C ASP A 9 -14.10 9.07 -13.46
N PHE A 10 -13.47 9.48 -14.56
CA PHE A 10 -13.19 8.61 -15.71
C PHE A 10 -12.31 7.42 -15.34
N LYS A 11 -11.20 7.69 -14.63
CA LYS A 11 -10.23 6.68 -14.20
C LYS A 11 -10.86 5.67 -13.23
N VAL A 12 -11.56 6.13 -12.19
CA VAL A 12 -12.24 5.26 -11.21
C VAL A 12 -13.34 4.44 -11.88
N TYR A 13 -14.11 5.05 -12.78
CA TYR A 13 -15.20 4.37 -13.50
C TYR A 13 -14.68 3.20 -14.35
N LEU A 14 -13.56 3.38 -15.07
CA LEU A 14 -12.99 2.33 -15.93
C LEU A 14 -12.08 1.33 -15.22
N ASN A 15 -11.29 1.78 -14.23
CA ASN A 15 -10.27 0.95 -13.58
C ASN A 15 -10.78 0.22 -12.32
N GLU A 16 -11.51 0.94 -11.47
CA GLU A 16 -11.91 0.46 -10.14
C GLU A 16 -13.34 -0.08 -10.15
N CYS A 17 -14.32 0.84 -10.16
CA CYS A 17 -15.74 0.53 -10.11
C CYS A 17 -16.60 1.76 -10.47
N PRO A 18 -17.55 1.63 -11.43
CA PRO A 18 -18.53 2.65 -11.75
C PRO A 18 -19.32 3.18 -10.55
N LYS A 19 -19.66 2.30 -9.60
CA LYS A 19 -20.41 2.70 -8.40
C LYS A 19 -19.59 3.56 -7.45
N ILE A 20 -18.27 3.33 -7.37
CA ILE A 20 -17.39 4.19 -6.57
C ILE A 20 -17.32 5.56 -7.24
N ALA A 21 -17.09 5.63 -8.55
CA ALA A 21 -17.14 6.90 -9.27
C ALA A 21 -18.49 7.63 -9.08
N TRP A 22 -19.61 6.89 -9.09
CA TRP A 22 -20.94 7.43 -8.84
C TRP A 22 -21.07 8.12 -7.48
N ILE A 23 -20.57 7.51 -6.41
CA ILE A 23 -20.68 8.03 -5.04
C ILE A 23 -20.07 9.44 -4.94
N PHE A 24 -18.92 9.65 -5.59
CA PHE A 24 -18.13 10.88 -5.44
C PHE A 24 -18.31 11.88 -6.56
N TYR A 25 -19.06 11.51 -7.60
CA TYR A 25 -19.36 12.42 -8.70
C TYR A 25 -19.99 13.73 -8.24
N SER A 26 -20.87 13.68 -7.21
CA SER A 26 -21.55 14.88 -6.70
C SER A 26 -21.97 14.79 -5.23
N GLU A 27 -22.17 15.97 -4.62
CA GLU A 27 -22.74 16.12 -3.28
C GLU A 27 -24.12 15.41 -3.17
N LYS A 28 -24.95 15.53 -4.21
CA LYS A 28 -26.23 14.82 -4.29
C LYS A 28 -26.04 13.30 -4.15
N ASN A 29 -25.08 12.73 -4.88
CA ASN A 29 -24.81 11.30 -4.85
C ASN A 29 -24.25 10.84 -3.49
N LEU A 30 -23.40 11.66 -2.86
CA LEU A 30 -22.95 11.42 -1.48
C LEU A 30 -24.11 11.40 -0.49
N ASN A 31 -25.04 12.35 -0.58
CA ASN A 31 -26.19 12.43 0.31
C ASN A 31 -27.17 11.25 0.11
N ILE A 32 -27.36 10.79 -1.13
CA ILE A 32 -28.09 9.54 -1.40
C ILE A 32 -27.36 8.34 -0.79
N THR A 33 -26.04 8.26 -0.93
CA THR A 33 -25.21 7.20 -0.37
C THR A 33 -25.35 7.14 1.16
N LYS A 34 -25.22 8.29 1.85
CA LYS A 34 -25.46 8.43 3.30
C LYS A 34 -26.84 7.92 3.68
N THR A 35 -27.87 8.30 2.91
CA THR A 35 -29.25 7.86 3.14
C THR A 35 -29.39 6.34 3.03
N TYR A 36 -28.79 5.72 2.02
CA TYR A 36 -28.83 4.26 1.84
C TYR A 36 -28.09 3.49 2.94
N LEU A 37 -27.00 4.05 3.48
CA LEU A 37 -26.28 3.45 4.61
C LEU A 37 -27.05 3.57 5.92
N ASN A 38 -27.61 4.76 6.19
CA ASN A 38 -28.42 5.01 7.39
C ASN A 38 -29.69 4.17 7.42
N ASN A 39 -30.27 3.88 6.24
CA ASN A 39 -31.44 3.02 6.09
C ASN A 39 -31.08 1.54 5.93
N GLU A 40 -29.82 1.14 6.14
CA GLU A 40 -29.38 -0.26 6.09
C GLU A 40 -29.74 -0.96 4.76
N LEU A 41 -29.58 -0.26 3.65
CA LEU A 41 -29.84 -0.80 2.30
C LEU A 41 -28.57 -1.36 1.64
N ILE A 42 -27.43 -0.76 1.93
CA ILE A 42 -26.14 -1.14 1.34
C ILE A 42 -25.04 -1.26 2.40
N VAL A 43 -23.98 -1.97 2.04
CA VAL A 43 -22.68 -1.94 2.69
C VAL A 43 -21.62 -1.58 1.65
N ILE A 44 -20.70 -0.69 2.01
CA ILE A 44 -19.55 -0.34 1.19
C ILE A 44 -18.31 -1.02 1.78
N HIS A 45 -17.67 -1.88 1.01
CA HIS A 45 -16.41 -2.51 1.40
C HIS A 45 -15.24 -1.67 0.98
N GLY A 46 -14.30 -1.51 1.91
CA GLY A 46 -12.96 -0.99 1.68
C GLY A 46 -12.02 -1.94 0.96
N ILE A 47 -10.95 -1.40 0.38
CA ILE A 47 -9.68 -2.13 0.33
C ILE A 47 -9.19 -2.19 1.79
N THR A 48 -8.72 -3.35 2.23
CA THR A 48 -8.11 -3.51 3.55
C THR A 48 -6.65 -3.89 3.35
N ASP A 49 -5.79 -3.57 4.32
CA ASP A 49 -4.37 -3.95 4.25
C ASP A 49 -4.18 -5.46 3.97
N ASP A 50 -5.07 -6.31 4.51
CA ASP A 50 -5.07 -7.76 4.28
C ASP A 50 -5.47 -8.21 2.84
N ASP A 51 -6.15 -7.32 2.09
CA ASP A 51 -6.54 -7.56 0.71
C ASP A 51 -5.44 -7.15 -0.29
N LEU A 52 -4.46 -6.36 0.16
CA LEU A 52 -3.28 -6.04 -0.63
C LEU A 52 -2.36 -7.28 -0.66
N ASP A 53 -1.79 -7.59 -1.83
CA ASP A 53 -0.77 -8.64 -1.94
C ASP A 53 0.51 -8.19 -1.22
N GLU A 54 1.29 -9.15 -0.71
CA GLU A 54 2.60 -8.92 -0.06
C GLU A 54 3.60 -8.13 -0.94
N ASP A 55 3.33 -8.05 -2.25
CA ASP A 55 4.14 -7.36 -3.26
C ASP A 55 3.47 -6.09 -3.83
N ILE A 56 2.35 -5.62 -3.26
CA ILE A 56 1.69 -4.39 -3.71
C ILE A 56 2.17 -3.20 -2.87
N ASP A 57 2.62 -2.19 -3.59
CA ASP A 57 3.03 -0.90 -3.07
C ASP A 57 1.95 -0.27 -2.19
N THR A 58 2.21 -0.24 -0.88
CA THR A 58 1.32 0.31 0.16
C THR A 58 1.21 1.83 0.11
N THR A 59 1.91 2.51 -0.81
CA THR A 59 1.72 3.96 -1.08
C THR A 59 0.39 4.27 -1.75
N LYS A 60 -0.32 3.26 -2.27
CA LYS A 60 -1.61 3.45 -2.92
C LYS A 60 -2.72 3.55 -1.89
N PHE A 61 -2.85 4.72 -1.26
CA PHE A 61 -4.09 5.11 -0.62
C PHE A 61 -5.18 5.06 -1.70
N SER A 62 -6.11 4.12 -1.58
CA SER A 62 -7.21 4.03 -2.52
C SER A 62 -8.24 5.11 -2.19
N PHE A 63 -8.97 5.55 -3.20
CA PHE A 63 -10.13 6.44 -3.07
C PHE A 63 -11.08 6.00 -1.93
N LEU A 64 -11.17 4.69 -1.76
CA LEU A 64 -12.01 3.99 -0.82
C LEU A 64 -11.48 4.02 0.64
N ASP A 65 -10.18 4.25 0.85
CA ASP A 65 -9.58 4.43 2.17
C ASP A 65 -9.93 5.79 2.78
N VAL A 66 -10.01 6.83 1.93
CA VAL A 66 -10.59 8.13 2.29
C VAL A 66 -12.02 7.91 2.75
N TYR A 67 -12.85 7.26 1.95
CA TYR A 67 -14.24 6.97 2.33
C TYR A 67 -14.35 6.21 3.67
N ASN A 68 -13.61 5.12 3.84
CA ASN A 68 -13.64 4.36 5.09
C ASN A 68 -13.15 5.17 6.30
N LYS A 69 -12.16 6.05 6.12
CA LYS A 69 -11.66 6.92 7.18
C LYS A 69 -12.71 7.92 7.65
N TYR A 70 -13.46 8.51 6.73
CA TYR A 70 -14.44 9.56 7.06
C TYR A 70 -15.85 9.02 7.37
N TYR A 71 -16.21 7.82 6.91
CA TYR A 71 -17.61 7.34 7.00
C TYR A 71 -17.81 6.07 7.83
N LYS A 72 -16.75 5.35 8.24
CA LYS A 72 -16.90 4.06 8.96
C LYS A 72 -17.13 4.22 10.47
N ASP A 73 -16.73 5.35 11.06
CA ASP A 73 -17.11 5.68 12.43
C ASP A 73 -18.53 6.26 12.43
N LYS A 74 -19.52 5.40 12.67
CA LYS A 74 -20.95 5.76 12.75
C LYS A 74 -21.29 6.94 13.69
N ASN A 75 -20.35 7.42 14.51
CA ASN A 75 -20.59 8.40 15.58
C ASN A 75 -19.47 9.46 15.80
N SER A 76 -18.43 9.60 14.96
CA SER A 76 -17.26 10.45 15.32
C SER A 76 -16.99 11.68 14.45
N ILE A 77 -17.77 11.97 13.42
CA ILE A 77 -17.54 13.18 12.62
C ILE A 77 -18.78 14.07 12.63
N LEU A 78 -18.80 15.01 13.57
CA LEU A 78 -19.40 16.33 13.37
C LEU A 78 -18.92 16.84 12.02
N ASP A 79 -19.82 17.09 11.08
CA ASP A 79 -19.69 17.99 9.91
C ASP A 79 -18.26 18.44 9.60
N TYR A 80 -17.35 17.50 9.32
CA TYR A 80 -16.13 17.87 8.63
C TYR A 80 -16.61 18.22 7.25
N ASP A 81 -16.28 19.43 6.82
CA ASP A 81 -16.87 20.13 5.69
C ASP A 81 -16.41 19.48 4.37
N ILE A 82 -16.77 18.21 4.17
CA ILE A 82 -16.59 17.45 2.93
C ILE A 82 -17.28 18.20 1.81
N GLU A 83 -18.36 18.94 2.13
CA GLU A 83 -19.02 19.91 1.26
C GLU A 83 -18.08 21.06 0.88
N ALA A 84 -17.43 21.74 1.84
CA ALA A 84 -16.39 22.73 1.52
C ALA A 84 -15.20 22.12 0.77
N LEU A 85 -14.77 20.89 1.08
CA LEU A 85 -13.67 20.23 0.38
C LEU A 85 -14.02 19.83 -1.05
N ILE A 86 -15.26 19.42 -1.33
CA ILE A 86 -15.74 19.19 -2.70
C ILE A 86 -15.79 20.52 -3.45
N ASN A 87 -16.29 21.58 -2.82
CA ASN A 87 -16.38 22.92 -3.42
C ASN A 87 -14.99 23.54 -3.66
N GLU A 88 -14.04 23.45 -2.72
CA GLU A 88 -12.65 23.89 -2.87
C GLU A 88 -11.90 23.09 -3.95
N ASN A 89 -12.18 21.79 -4.07
CA ASN A 89 -11.62 20.91 -5.12
C ASN A 89 -12.25 21.20 -6.50
N GLU A 90 -13.52 21.62 -6.57
CA GLU A 90 -14.17 22.10 -7.80
C GLU A 90 -13.60 23.44 -8.29
N GLU A 91 -13.17 24.33 -7.39
CA GLU A 91 -12.55 25.62 -7.74
C GLU A 91 -11.06 25.50 -8.10
N ASN A 92 -10.33 24.59 -7.46
CA ASN A 92 -8.89 24.41 -7.68
C ASN A 92 -8.51 23.33 -8.72
N ASP A 93 -9.49 22.59 -9.27
CA ASP A 93 -9.26 21.50 -10.24
C ASP A 93 -8.34 20.38 -9.70
N ILE A 94 -8.19 20.32 -8.37
CA ILE A 94 -7.51 19.26 -7.64
C ILE A 94 -8.62 18.28 -7.24
N GLY A 95 -8.56 17.02 -7.67
CA GLY A 95 -9.59 16.05 -7.30
C GLY A 95 -9.70 15.87 -5.77
N VAL A 96 -10.66 15.05 -5.35
CA VAL A 96 -10.85 14.54 -3.96
C VAL A 96 -9.56 13.95 -3.32
N GLN A 97 -8.44 13.89 -4.05
CA GLN A 97 -7.09 13.57 -3.60
C GLN A 97 -6.60 14.43 -2.41
N ASN A 98 -7.13 15.64 -2.20
CA ASN A 98 -6.85 16.44 -0.99
C ASN A 98 -7.73 16.11 0.23
N LEU A 99 -8.75 15.24 0.09
CA LEU A 99 -9.45 14.64 1.22
C LEU A 99 -8.65 13.51 1.86
N THR A 100 -7.62 13.01 1.19
CA THR A 100 -6.55 12.30 1.89
C THR A 100 -5.86 13.35 2.77
N PRO A 101 -5.65 13.09 4.09
CA PRO A 101 -4.81 13.98 4.89
C PRO A 101 -3.51 14.23 4.13
N LEU A 102 -2.85 15.40 4.31
CA LEU A 102 -1.48 15.60 3.83
C LEU A 102 -0.66 14.34 4.15
N ASN A 103 -0.45 13.51 3.15
CA ASN A 103 0.12 12.18 3.27
C ASN A 103 1.42 12.23 2.45
N GLU A 104 2.33 11.30 2.74
CA GLU A 104 3.61 11.13 2.04
C GLU A 104 3.46 11.23 0.51
N THR A 105 2.31 10.79 -0.04
CA THR A 105 1.95 10.86 -1.46
C THR A 105 1.89 12.28 -2.06
N VAL A 106 1.45 13.29 -1.31
CA VAL A 106 1.38 14.68 -1.79
C VAL A 106 2.79 15.29 -1.83
N GLU A 107 3.57 15.09 -0.77
CA GLU A 107 4.96 15.54 -0.68
C GLU A 107 5.84 14.88 -1.75
N ASP A 108 5.62 13.59 -2.01
CA ASP A 108 6.27 12.84 -3.06
C ASP A 108 5.88 13.34 -4.46
N GLY A 109 4.59 13.61 -4.69
CA GLY A 109 4.09 14.18 -5.95
C GLY A 109 4.74 15.52 -6.27
N LEU A 110 4.80 16.43 -5.28
CA LEU A 110 5.45 17.73 -5.44
C LEU A 110 6.96 17.59 -5.72
N SER A 111 7.63 16.70 -5.01
CA SER A 111 9.06 16.44 -5.20
C SER A 111 9.37 15.90 -6.60
N VAL A 112 8.51 15.03 -7.14
CA VAL A 112 8.63 14.50 -8.50
C VAL A 112 8.33 15.55 -9.56
N GLY A 113 7.33 16.42 -9.34
CA GLY A 113 7.06 17.57 -10.21
C GLY A 113 8.25 18.53 -10.31
N ASN A 114 8.87 18.87 -9.17
CA ASN A 114 10.09 19.68 -9.15
C ASN A 114 11.26 18.98 -9.87
N ALA A 115 11.44 17.68 -9.65
CA ALA A 115 12.46 16.89 -10.35
C ALA A 115 12.23 16.87 -11.87
N ALA A 116 10.97 16.82 -12.32
CA ALA A 116 10.61 16.90 -13.74
C ALA A 116 11.03 18.22 -14.37
N ILE A 117 10.83 19.34 -13.65
CA ILE A 117 11.26 20.66 -14.11
C ILE A 117 12.77 20.70 -14.31
N GLU A 118 13.55 20.25 -13.34
CA GLU A 118 15.03 20.22 -13.44
C GLU A 118 15.52 19.28 -14.56
N TYR A 119 14.88 18.12 -14.72
CA TYR A 119 15.16 17.20 -15.83
C TYR A 119 14.98 17.86 -17.20
N TYR A 120 13.86 18.54 -17.42
CA TYR A 120 13.58 19.18 -18.71
C TYR A 120 14.37 20.47 -18.93
N LYS A 121 14.81 21.17 -17.87
CA LYS A 121 15.80 22.26 -17.99
C LYS A 121 17.12 21.72 -18.55
N SER A 122 17.65 20.63 -17.98
CA SER A 122 18.84 19.94 -18.52
C SER A 122 18.64 19.52 -19.98
N LYS A 123 17.48 18.90 -20.30
CA LYS A 123 17.16 18.52 -21.68
C LYS A 123 17.07 19.72 -22.64
N LEU A 124 16.53 20.86 -22.19
CA LEU A 124 16.44 22.06 -23.01
C LEU A 124 17.82 22.61 -23.35
N GLU A 125 18.73 22.67 -22.38
CA GLU A 125 20.10 23.12 -22.60
C GLU A 125 20.81 22.24 -23.62
N ALA A 126 20.75 20.92 -23.44
CA ALA A 126 21.31 19.96 -24.38
C ALA A 126 20.68 20.08 -25.78
N TYR A 127 19.35 20.27 -25.86
CA TYR A 127 18.64 20.46 -27.12
C TYR A 127 19.09 21.74 -27.84
N ASN A 128 19.15 22.87 -27.14
CA ASN A 128 19.53 24.16 -27.71
C ASN A 128 20.98 24.16 -28.19
N GLN A 129 21.90 23.56 -27.43
CA GLN A 129 23.28 23.38 -27.84
C GLN A 129 23.40 22.50 -29.09
N LYS A 130 22.72 21.34 -29.11
CA LYS A 130 22.79 20.39 -30.22
C LYS A 130 22.20 20.94 -31.52
N ASN A 131 21.11 21.70 -31.44
CA ASN A 131 20.37 22.18 -32.61
C ASN A 131 20.68 23.64 -32.97
N ASN A 132 21.54 24.31 -32.20
CA ASN A 132 21.82 25.75 -32.33
C ASN A 132 20.54 26.60 -32.30
N THR A 133 19.67 26.32 -31.34
CA THR A 133 18.38 27.02 -31.14
C THR A 133 18.36 27.78 -29.82
N ASN A 134 17.34 28.62 -29.62
CA ASN A 134 17.08 29.31 -28.35
C ASN A 134 15.63 29.07 -27.89
N LYS A 135 15.21 27.80 -27.90
CA LYS A 135 13.89 27.40 -27.40
C LYS A 135 13.80 27.64 -25.90
N LYS A 136 12.58 27.81 -25.40
CA LYS A 136 12.29 28.21 -24.02
C LYS A 136 11.38 27.21 -23.31
N ILE A 137 11.37 27.31 -21.99
CA ILE A 137 10.38 26.72 -21.09
C ILE A 137 9.37 27.81 -20.70
N TYR A 138 8.11 27.42 -20.51
CA TYR A 138 7.15 28.23 -19.76
C TYR A 138 6.52 27.39 -18.64
N ASP A 139 6.38 27.97 -17.47
CA ASP A 139 5.85 27.30 -16.28
C ASP A 139 4.57 28.02 -15.80
N PHE A 140 3.45 27.31 -15.85
CA PHE A 140 2.13 27.81 -15.45
C PHE A 140 1.80 27.52 -13.98
N SER A 141 2.69 26.86 -13.22
CA SER A 141 2.38 26.32 -11.88
C SER A 141 1.98 27.38 -10.85
N SER A 142 2.41 28.63 -11.05
CA SER A 142 2.05 29.77 -10.20
C SER A 142 0.63 30.33 -10.44
N PHE A 143 -0.09 29.83 -11.45
CA PHE A 143 -1.42 30.32 -11.83
C PHE A 143 -2.54 29.38 -11.37
N ASN A 144 -3.66 29.97 -10.94
CA ASN A 144 -4.91 29.22 -10.82
C ASN A 144 -5.41 28.75 -12.19
N PHE A 145 -6.36 27.81 -12.22
CA PHE A 145 -6.81 27.19 -13.45
C PHE A 145 -7.31 28.20 -14.50
N VAL A 146 -8.13 29.17 -14.11
CA VAL A 146 -8.71 30.17 -15.05
C VAL A 146 -7.60 31.00 -15.71
N LYS A 147 -6.65 31.50 -14.92
CA LYS A 147 -5.52 32.28 -15.43
C LYS A 147 -4.56 31.42 -16.26
N SER A 148 -4.33 30.17 -15.84
CA SER A 148 -3.53 29.21 -16.60
C SER A 148 -4.17 28.92 -17.97
N LEU A 149 -5.49 28.74 -18.03
CA LEU A 149 -6.24 28.52 -19.28
C LEU A 149 -6.11 29.71 -20.25
N GLU A 150 -6.26 30.94 -19.75
CA GLU A 150 -6.08 32.16 -20.55
C GLU A 150 -4.65 32.27 -21.09
N LYS A 151 -3.65 32.08 -20.23
CA LYS A 151 -2.24 32.17 -20.62
C LYS A 151 -1.81 31.03 -21.53
N THR A 152 -2.35 29.83 -21.34
CA THR A 152 -2.09 28.68 -22.21
C THR A 152 -2.51 29.01 -23.64
N LYS A 153 -3.70 29.59 -23.86
CA LYS A 153 -4.19 30.01 -25.19
C LYS A 153 -3.30 31.05 -25.88
N GLU A 154 -2.57 31.86 -25.12
CA GLU A 154 -1.62 32.85 -25.62
C GLU A 154 -0.29 32.20 -25.99
N ILE A 155 0.34 31.51 -25.03
CA ILE A 155 1.70 30.97 -25.14
C ILE A 155 1.79 29.79 -26.11
N ILE A 156 0.74 28.95 -26.19
CA ILE A 156 0.76 27.74 -27.03
C ILE A 156 0.91 28.02 -28.53
N LYS A 157 0.64 29.26 -28.95
CA LYS A 157 0.80 29.72 -30.35
C LYS A 157 2.24 30.09 -30.69
N ASP A 158 3.12 30.24 -29.70
CA ASP A 158 4.52 30.57 -29.89
C ASP A 158 5.38 29.29 -29.87
N ASP A 159 5.78 28.85 -31.06
CA ASP A 159 6.63 27.69 -31.25
C ASP A 159 8.02 27.82 -30.61
N ASN A 160 8.41 29.00 -30.10
CA ASN A 160 9.65 29.15 -29.33
C ASN A 160 9.62 28.43 -27.98
N TYR A 161 8.44 28.17 -27.42
CA TYR A 161 8.31 27.40 -26.19
C TYR A 161 8.26 25.90 -26.49
N LEU A 162 9.33 25.18 -26.15
CA LEU A 162 9.46 23.74 -26.41
C LEU A 162 8.80 22.90 -25.31
N TYR A 163 8.94 23.30 -24.05
CA TYR A 163 8.35 22.61 -22.91
C TYR A 163 7.45 23.56 -22.14
N LEU A 164 6.21 23.13 -21.89
CA LEU A 164 5.20 23.86 -21.13
C LEU A 164 4.86 23.02 -19.90
N PHE A 165 5.07 23.55 -18.70
CA PHE A 165 4.72 22.89 -17.45
C PHE A 165 3.37 23.36 -16.95
N GLU A 166 2.49 22.42 -16.61
CA GLU A 166 1.18 22.71 -16.05
C GLU A 166 0.20 23.52 -16.96
N PRO A 167 0.25 23.45 -18.32
CA PRO A 167 -0.73 24.14 -19.16
C PRO A 167 -2.14 23.56 -18.95
N SER A 168 -3.14 24.43 -19.02
CA SER A 168 -4.55 24.09 -18.75
C SER A 168 -5.43 24.20 -19.99
N PHE A 169 -6.35 23.24 -20.14
CA PHE A 169 -7.29 23.15 -21.26
C PHE A 169 -8.70 22.85 -20.76
N GLU A 170 -9.70 23.36 -21.48
CA GLU A 170 -11.11 23.12 -21.21
C GLU A 170 -11.84 22.82 -22.52
N PHE A 171 -12.80 21.90 -22.49
CA PHE A 171 -13.70 21.60 -23.60
C PHE A 171 -15.16 21.49 -23.12
N ASP A 172 -16.08 22.11 -23.87
CA ASP A 172 -17.54 22.08 -23.65
C ASP A 172 -17.98 22.48 -22.22
N ASN A 173 -17.16 23.27 -21.50
CA ASN A 173 -17.31 23.57 -20.06
C ASN A 173 -17.51 22.33 -19.15
N ARG A 174 -17.19 21.14 -19.67
CA ARG A 174 -17.48 19.83 -19.06
C ARG A 174 -16.22 19.05 -18.76
N PHE A 175 -15.18 19.25 -19.55
CA PHE A 175 -13.91 18.54 -19.41
C PHE A 175 -12.79 19.55 -19.21
N ARG A 176 -12.03 19.38 -18.13
CA ARG A 176 -10.87 20.19 -17.80
C ARG A 176 -9.67 19.30 -17.57
N VAL A 177 -8.51 19.76 -18.02
CA VAL A 177 -7.23 19.13 -17.75
C VAL A 177 -6.16 20.16 -17.51
N LYS A 178 -5.24 19.79 -16.64
CA LYS A 178 -3.94 20.42 -16.45
C LYS A 178 -2.90 19.33 -16.71
N CYS A 179 -2.07 19.52 -17.73
CA CYS A 179 -1.06 18.54 -18.12
C CYS A 179 0.23 18.83 -17.36
N ASP A 180 0.95 17.82 -16.86
CA ASP A 180 2.20 18.07 -16.13
C ASP A 180 3.27 18.68 -17.05
N VAL A 181 3.53 18.04 -18.19
CA VAL A 181 4.41 18.56 -19.23
C VAL A 181 3.78 18.38 -20.61
N LEU A 182 3.78 19.45 -21.40
CA LEU A 182 3.42 19.43 -22.81
C LEU A 182 4.64 19.83 -23.66
N ILE A 183 5.07 18.93 -24.55
CA ILE A 183 6.19 19.16 -25.45
C ILE A 183 5.67 19.65 -26.79
N ASN A 184 5.99 20.88 -27.16
CA ASN A 184 5.58 21.48 -28.43
C ASN A 184 6.45 20.99 -29.59
N LYS A 185 5.84 20.36 -30.60
CA LYS A 185 6.51 19.90 -31.84
C LYS A 185 6.30 20.87 -33.01
N GLY A 186 5.56 21.97 -32.80
CA GLY A 186 5.16 22.94 -33.81
C GLY A 186 3.92 22.50 -34.58
N ASN A 187 3.32 23.42 -35.34
CA ASN A 187 2.16 23.14 -36.20
C ASN A 187 0.97 22.46 -35.48
N ASN A 188 0.70 22.83 -34.23
CA ASN A 188 -0.32 22.22 -33.36
C ASN A 188 -0.07 20.75 -32.96
N HIS A 189 1.13 20.22 -33.21
CA HIS A 189 1.54 18.88 -32.76
C HIS A 189 2.17 18.95 -31.37
N PHE A 190 1.74 18.04 -30.49
CA PHE A 190 2.20 17.97 -29.10
C PHE A 190 2.45 16.53 -28.64
N VAL A 191 3.33 16.39 -27.66
CA VAL A 191 3.50 15.17 -26.86
C VAL A 191 3.16 15.48 -25.41
N ILE A 192 2.34 14.63 -24.79
CA ILE A 192 1.95 14.75 -23.38
C ILE A 192 2.90 13.89 -22.54
N VAL A 193 3.38 14.41 -21.41
CA VAL A 193 4.08 13.63 -20.40
C VAL A 193 3.46 13.87 -19.03
N GLU A 194 2.81 12.85 -18.48
CA GLU A 194 2.23 12.86 -17.14
C GLU A 194 3.23 12.25 -16.15
N PHE A 195 3.63 13.00 -15.13
CA PHE A 195 4.54 12.53 -14.10
C PHE A 195 3.79 11.84 -12.97
N LYS A 196 4.32 10.70 -12.52
CA LYS A 196 3.81 9.98 -11.37
C LYS A 196 4.93 9.70 -10.40
N ALA A 197 4.64 9.93 -9.12
CA ALA A 197 5.44 9.42 -8.02
C ALA A 197 5.25 7.89 -7.95
N SER A 198 5.91 7.20 -8.88
CA SER A 198 5.88 5.76 -9.05
C SER A 198 7.09 5.31 -9.87
N THR A 199 7.46 4.03 -9.76
CA THR A 199 8.58 3.42 -10.49
C THR A 199 8.14 2.59 -11.69
N LYS A 200 6.84 2.37 -11.88
CA LYS A 200 6.28 1.54 -12.96
C LYS A 200 5.00 2.12 -13.51
N SER A 201 4.82 2.05 -14.83
CA SER A 201 3.55 2.43 -15.45
C SER A 201 2.47 1.37 -15.23
N ASN A 202 1.23 1.84 -15.04
CA ASN A 202 0.07 1.00 -14.79
C ASN A 202 -1.17 1.54 -15.54
N LEU A 203 -2.27 0.80 -15.48
CA LEU A 203 -3.46 1.10 -16.28
C LEU A 203 -4.17 2.38 -15.84
N GLU A 204 -4.12 2.73 -14.54
CA GLU A 204 -4.66 3.98 -14.02
C GLU A 204 -3.97 5.21 -14.64
N TYR A 205 -2.63 5.17 -14.81
CA TYR A 205 -1.87 6.27 -15.44
C TYR A 205 -2.15 6.37 -16.94
N PHE A 206 -2.40 5.24 -17.61
CA PHE A 206 -2.84 5.24 -18.99
C PHE A 206 -4.16 6.04 -19.15
N TYR A 207 -5.14 5.84 -18.27
CA TYR A 207 -6.39 6.61 -18.33
C TYR A 207 -6.18 8.12 -18.10
N ASP A 208 -5.20 8.50 -17.27
CA ASP A 208 -4.86 9.91 -17.06
C ASP A 208 -4.44 10.59 -18.38
N VAL A 209 -3.56 9.96 -19.16
CA VAL A 209 -3.09 10.52 -20.44
C VAL A 209 -4.11 10.39 -21.56
N ILE A 210 -4.96 9.36 -21.57
CA ILE A 210 -6.05 9.26 -22.56
C ILE A 210 -7.10 10.35 -22.35
N TYR A 211 -7.46 10.63 -21.10
CA TYR A 211 -8.37 11.74 -20.79
C TYR A 211 -7.79 13.08 -21.25
N GLN A 212 -6.48 13.32 -21.02
CA GLN A 212 -5.80 14.51 -21.52
C GLN A 212 -5.77 14.59 -23.04
N LYS A 213 -5.37 13.50 -23.71
CA LYS A 213 -5.37 13.42 -25.18
C LYS A 213 -6.74 13.77 -25.75
N TYR A 214 -7.80 13.19 -25.21
CA TYR A 214 -9.17 13.48 -25.63
C TYR A 214 -9.52 14.98 -25.53
N VAL A 215 -9.22 15.64 -24.40
CA VAL A 215 -9.53 17.07 -24.22
C VAL A 215 -8.72 17.96 -25.17
N LEU A 216 -7.44 17.65 -25.39
CA LEU A 216 -6.60 18.43 -26.30
C LEU A 216 -7.01 18.22 -27.78
N GLU A 217 -7.36 17.01 -28.19
CA GLU A 217 -7.83 16.71 -29.55
C GLU A 217 -9.17 17.40 -29.85
N LYS A 218 -10.09 17.45 -28.87
CA LYS A 218 -11.35 18.21 -29.00
C LYS A 218 -11.12 19.72 -29.10
N ASN A 219 -9.95 20.22 -28.64
CA ASN A 219 -9.51 21.60 -28.82
C ASN A 219 -8.77 21.85 -30.15
N GLY A 220 -8.66 20.85 -31.03
CA GLY A 220 -8.06 20.97 -32.36
C GLY A 220 -6.55 20.76 -32.41
N PHE A 221 -5.94 20.26 -31.33
CA PHE A 221 -4.52 19.88 -31.31
C PHE A 221 -4.31 18.44 -31.76
N ILE A 222 -3.11 18.13 -32.24
CA ILE A 222 -2.71 16.78 -32.64
C ILE A 222 -1.75 16.24 -31.58
N ILE A 223 -2.12 15.13 -30.93
CA ILE A 223 -1.27 14.48 -29.93
C ILE A 223 -0.54 13.31 -30.57
N ASP A 224 0.75 13.53 -30.87
CA ASP A 224 1.62 12.57 -31.54
C ASP A 224 1.85 11.32 -30.69
N ASP A 225 2.07 11.52 -29.40
CA ASP A 225 2.40 10.46 -28.46
C ASP A 225 2.09 10.88 -27.02
N VAL A 226 2.02 9.91 -26.11
CA VAL A 226 1.78 10.11 -24.67
C VAL A 226 2.78 9.29 -23.86
N TYR A 227 3.37 9.92 -22.85
CA TYR A 227 4.34 9.29 -21.96
C TYR A 227 3.91 9.42 -20.50
N ILE A 228 4.35 8.48 -19.69
CA ILE A 228 4.37 8.60 -18.23
C ILE A 228 5.81 8.84 -17.81
N GLY A 229 6.04 9.95 -17.10
CA GLY A 229 7.28 10.23 -16.38
C GLY A 229 7.29 9.49 -15.04
N LEU A 230 8.31 8.69 -14.81
CA LEU A 230 8.46 7.82 -13.64
C LEU A 230 9.84 7.97 -13.02
N ILE A 231 9.96 7.49 -11.79
CA ILE A 231 11.24 7.38 -11.11
C ILE A 231 11.91 6.08 -11.55
N ASN A 232 13.18 6.16 -11.91
CA ASN A 232 13.99 5.00 -12.25
C ASN A 232 14.29 4.19 -10.98
N PRO A 233 13.79 2.95 -10.84
CA PRO A 233 14.03 2.14 -9.64
C PRO A 233 15.50 1.75 -9.45
N GLU A 234 16.32 1.82 -10.49
CA GLU A 234 17.75 1.53 -10.43
C GLU A 234 18.60 2.75 -10.06
N TYR A 235 17.99 3.92 -9.85
CA TYR A 235 18.70 5.11 -9.41
C TYR A 235 19.03 5.03 -7.91
N ILE A 236 20.33 5.06 -7.59
CA ILE A 236 20.84 5.17 -6.22
C ILE A 236 21.58 6.50 -6.08
N LYS A 237 21.11 7.36 -5.16
CA LYS A 237 21.70 8.68 -4.90
C LYS A 237 23.16 8.56 -4.44
N GLY A 238 24.03 9.41 -4.99
CA GLY A 238 25.46 9.45 -4.65
C GLY A 238 26.29 8.26 -5.15
N SER A 239 25.69 7.33 -5.90
CA SER A 239 26.42 6.17 -6.45
C SER A 239 26.82 6.38 -7.92
N ILE A 240 27.97 5.82 -8.27
CA ILE A 240 28.33 5.60 -9.68
C ILE A 240 27.48 4.43 -10.19
N GLN A 241 26.97 4.53 -11.41
CA GLN A 241 26.11 3.49 -11.98
C GLN A 241 26.86 2.16 -12.09
N GLU A 242 26.45 1.19 -11.28
CA GLU A 242 26.88 -0.20 -11.47
C GLU A 242 25.98 -0.88 -12.51
N LYS A 243 26.55 -1.87 -13.21
CA LYS A 243 25.82 -2.60 -14.26
C LYS A 243 24.79 -3.59 -13.71
N THR A 244 24.94 -4.01 -12.45
CA THR A 244 24.11 -5.04 -11.83
C THR A 244 22.93 -4.41 -11.08
N PRO A 245 21.67 -4.77 -11.43
CA PRO A 245 20.47 -4.30 -10.73
C PRO A 245 20.52 -4.59 -9.23
N LEU A 246 19.94 -3.72 -8.39
CA LEU A 246 19.96 -3.91 -6.93
C LEU A 246 19.35 -5.25 -6.49
N SER A 247 18.33 -5.71 -7.20
CA SER A 247 17.65 -6.99 -6.93
C SER A 247 18.62 -8.17 -6.98
N GLU A 248 19.52 -8.17 -7.97
CA GLU A 248 20.48 -9.24 -8.25
C GLU A 248 21.67 -9.23 -7.29
N ARG A 249 22.10 -8.05 -6.82
CA ARG A 249 23.27 -7.91 -5.92
C ARG A 249 23.14 -8.75 -4.64
N PHE A 250 21.93 -8.90 -4.12
CA PHE A 250 21.69 -9.72 -2.94
C PHE A 250 21.51 -11.19 -3.25
N ASP A 251 21.02 -11.55 -4.44
CA ASP A 251 20.69 -12.93 -4.77
C ASP A 251 21.93 -13.83 -4.75
N GLU A 252 23.10 -13.29 -5.07
CA GLU A 252 24.40 -13.99 -4.95
C GLU A 252 24.74 -14.40 -3.51
N GLN A 253 24.25 -13.65 -2.51
CA GLN A 253 24.58 -13.84 -1.10
C GLN A 253 23.39 -14.33 -0.27
N LYS A 254 22.22 -14.52 -0.89
CA LYS A 254 20.94 -14.77 -0.24
C LYS A 254 20.91 -16.01 0.66
N TYR A 255 21.67 -17.04 0.30
CA TYR A 255 21.71 -18.32 1.01
C TYR A 255 22.92 -18.47 1.94
N TYR A 256 23.81 -17.47 1.97
CA TYR A 256 24.95 -17.48 2.86
C TYR A 256 24.53 -16.95 4.25
N CYS A 257 24.65 -17.82 5.25
CA CYS A 257 24.53 -17.46 6.66
C CYS A 257 25.91 -17.60 7.31
N PRO A 258 26.51 -16.52 7.84
CA PRO A 258 27.77 -16.61 8.56
C PRO A 258 27.63 -17.44 9.84
N ASP A 259 28.70 -18.15 10.22
CA ASP A 259 28.79 -18.79 11.53
C ASP A 259 29.04 -17.73 12.61
N TYR A 260 28.24 -17.76 13.68
CA TYR A 260 28.34 -16.75 14.73
C TYR A 260 29.69 -16.82 15.48
N TYR A 261 30.11 -18.01 15.91
CA TYR A 261 31.28 -18.17 16.78
C TYR A 261 32.59 -18.00 16.00
N GLU A 262 32.61 -18.38 14.73
CA GLU A 262 33.81 -18.27 13.89
C GLU A 262 33.98 -16.88 13.25
N ILE A 263 32.89 -16.24 12.82
CA ILE A 263 32.96 -15.02 11.99
C ILE A 263 32.56 -13.77 12.77
N ILE A 264 31.45 -13.82 13.50
CA ILE A 264 30.81 -12.63 14.08
C ILE A 264 31.39 -12.32 15.46
N GLU A 265 31.37 -13.28 16.39
CA GLU A 265 31.79 -13.10 17.78
C GLU A 265 33.20 -12.48 17.92
N PRO A 266 34.23 -12.94 17.17
CA PRO A 266 35.58 -12.38 17.29
C PRO A 266 35.68 -10.90 16.90
N LYS A 267 34.72 -10.42 16.11
CA LYS A 267 34.70 -9.08 15.51
C LYS A 267 33.49 -8.24 15.97
N LEU A 268 32.67 -8.75 16.88
CA LEU A 268 31.37 -8.14 17.21
C LEU A 268 31.50 -6.66 17.59
N LYS A 269 32.51 -6.31 18.39
CA LYS A 269 32.80 -4.93 18.82
C LYS A 269 33.40 -4.03 17.74
N SER A 270 33.88 -4.61 16.64
CA SER A 270 34.50 -3.89 15.53
C SER A 270 33.52 -3.53 14.41
N TYR A 271 32.36 -4.19 14.34
CA TYR A 271 31.30 -3.86 13.40
C TYR A 271 30.72 -2.48 13.75
N LYS A 272 31.04 -1.48 12.94
CA LYS A 272 30.53 -0.12 13.12
C LYS A 272 30.52 0.61 11.78
N ILE A 273 29.43 1.30 11.52
CA ILE A 273 29.32 2.26 10.43
C ILE A 273 29.86 3.61 10.93
N GLU A 274 30.83 4.16 10.21
CA GLU A 274 31.35 5.50 10.48
C GLU A 274 30.43 6.57 9.89
N GLU A 275 30.23 7.65 10.64
CA GLU A 275 29.44 8.77 10.15
C GLU A 275 30.25 9.61 9.15
N LYS A 276 29.84 9.61 7.89
CA LYS A 276 30.44 10.42 6.81
C LYS A 276 29.40 11.39 6.30
N TYR A 277 29.65 12.70 6.44
CA TYR A 277 28.76 13.72 5.89
C TYR A 277 29.17 14.06 4.47
N ILE A 278 28.65 13.28 3.52
CA ILE A 278 28.72 13.58 2.09
C ILE A 278 27.29 13.56 1.60
N ASP A 279 26.80 14.71 1.12
CA ASP A 279 25.51 14.80 0.43
C ASP A 279 25.80 15.05 -1.05
N SER A 280 25.32 14.16 -1.91
CA SER A 280 25.52 14.26 -3.36
C SER A 280 24.30 14.86 -4.02
N ASP A 281 24.50 15.64 -5.08
CA ASP A 281 23.39 16.17 -5.88
C ASP A 281 22.59 15.05 -6.56
N ILE A 282 21.34 15.35 -6.87
CA ILE A 282 20.48 14.46 -7.66
C ILE A 282 20.88 14.54 -9.13
N ASP A 283 21.09 13.38 -9.74
CA ASP A 283 21.29 13.25 -11.19
C ASP A 283 19.91 13.00 -11.82
N TYR A 284 19.25 14.08 -12.23
CA TYR A 284 17.89 14.04 -12.77
C TYR A 284 17.79 13.19 -14.04
N ASP A 285 18.84 13.16 -14.86
CA ASP A 285 18.88 12.36 -16.09
C ASP A 285 18.88 10.85 -15.81
N ARG A 286 19.48 10.42 -14.69
CA ARG A 286 19.43 9.03 -14.23
C ARG A 286 18.21 8.71 -13.36
N LEU A 287 17.71 9.70 -12.61
CA LEU A 287 16.56 9.56 -11.72
C LEU A 287 15.26 9.39 -12.49
N ILE A 288 15.06 10.13 -13.58
CA ILE A 288 13.80 10.13 -14.33
C ILE A 288 13.89 9.19 -15.53
N LYS A 289 12.87 8.34 -15.69
CA LYS A 289 12.60 7.59 -16.92
C LYS A 289 11.24 7.99 -17.48
N THR A 290 11.10 8.02 -18.79
CA THR A 290 9.81 8.20 -19.46
C THR A 290 9.46 6.95 -20.25
N VAL A 291 8.21 6.52 -20.17
CA VAL A 291 7.71 5.32 -20.87
C VAL A 291 6.38 5.62 -21.53
N ASN A 292 6.14 5.04 -22.71
CA ASN A 292 4.88 5.13 -23.45
C ASN A 292 4.17 3.77 -23.59
N TYR A 293 4.50 2.82 -22.70
CA TYR A 293 3.95 1.47 -22.69
C TYR A 293 3.59 1.03 -21.27
N LEU A 294 2.78 -0.02 -21.14
CA LEU A 294 2.28 -0.53 -19.87
C LEU A 294 3.23 -1.58 -19.24
N GLU A 295 4.10 -1.15 -18.32
CA GLU A 295 5.09 -1.99 -17.62
C GLU A 295 4.46 -3.03 -16.68
N SER A 296 3.25 -2.77 -16.18
CA SER A 296 2.52 -3.71 -15.34
C SER A 296 1.96 -4.93 -16.10
N SER A 297 1.97 -4.92 -17.43
CA SER A 297 1.57 -6.05 -18.28
C SER A 297 2.78 -6.84 -18.77
N LYS A 298 2.64 -8.16 -18.89
CA LYS A 298 3.69 -9.03 -19.45
C LYS A 298 3.97 -8.78 -20.94
N SER A 299 3.02 -8.23 -21.69
CA SER A 299 3.19 -7.94 -23.12
C SER A 299 3.70 -6.52 -23.38
N TYR A 300 3.81 -5.67 -22.35
CA TYR A 300 4.28 -4.28 -22.47
C TYR A 300 3.65 -3.51 -23.66
N PRO A 301 2.32 -3.52 -23.84
CA PRO A 301 1.69 -2.87 -24.98
C PRO A 301 1.90 -1.34 -24.93
N ASP A 302 2.17 -0.75 -26.09
CA ASP A 302 2.30 0.70 -26.29
C ASP A 302 0.95 1.40 -26.09
N PHE A 303 0.94 2.56 -25.42
CA PHE A 303 -0.27 3.30 -25.11
C PHE A 303 -1.02 3.78 -26.35
N ILE A 304 -0.30 4.19 -27.39
CA ILE A 304 -0.90 4.59 -28.65
C ILE A 304 -1.58 3.41 -29.34
N ASP A 305 -1.01 2.21 -29.26
CA ASP A 305 -1.65 1.00 -29.80
C ASP A 305 -2.90 0.62 -29.00
N ILE A 306 -2.85 0.69 -27.67
CA ILE A 306 -4.02 0.48 -26.80
C ILE A 306 -5.12 1.48 -27.18
N TYR A 307 -4.78 2.77 -27.30
CA TYR A 307 -5.73 3.82 -27.69
C TYR A 307 -6.34 3.54 -29.06
N ASN A 308 -5.49 3.32 -30.08
CA ASN A 308 -5.91 3.18 -31.46
C ASN A 308 -6.71 1.91 -31.71
N ASN A 309 -6.50 0.82 -30.95
CA ASN A 309 -7.28 -0.42 -31.13
C ASN A 309 -8.57 -0.44 -30.30
N ILE A 310 -8.58 0.21 -29.13
CA ILE A 310 -9.71 0.12 -28.19
C ILE A 310 -10.63 1.35 -28.29
N PHE A 311 -10.04 2.54 -28.26
CA PHE A 311 -10.73 3.83 -28.08
C PHE A 311 -10.82 4.69 -29.35
N GLY A 312 -10.02 4.41 -30.37
CA GLY A 312 -10.00 5.19 -31.62
C GLY A 312 -11.35 5.23 -32.36
N GLU A 313 -11.52 6.20 -33.26
CA GLU A 313 -12.81 6.55 -33.88
C GLU A 313 -13.57 5.39 -34.56
N LYS A 314 -12.86 4.38 -35.07
CA LYS A 314 -13.44 3.23 -35.80
C LYS A 314 -13.65 1.99 -34.92
N ASN A 315 -13.40 2.10 -33.61
CA ASN A 315 -13.32 0.94 -32.73
C ASN A 315 -14.54 0.79 -31.82
N LYS A 316 -14.49 -0.28 -31.04
CA LYS A 316 -15.61 -0.82 -30.25
C LYS A 316 -16.01 0.08 -29.08
N LEU A 317 -15.07 0.82 -28.48
CA LEU A 317 -15.28 1.59 -27.24
C LEU A 317 -14.98 3.08 -27.44
N ASN A 318 -15.87 3.77 -28.13
CA ASN A 318 -15.79 5.21 -28.36
C ASN A 318 -15.87 6.01 -27.03
N LEU A 319 -14.93 6.94 -26.82
CA LEU A 319 -14.86 7.76 -25.61
C LEU A 319 -16.06 8.69 -25.40
N ASP A 320 -16.58 9.32 -26.45
CA ASP A 320 -17.79 10.17 -26.36
C ASP A 320 -18.97 9.36 -25.80
N LYS A 321 -19.12 8.11 -26.25
CA LYS A 321 -20.15 7.19 -25.75
C LYS A 321 -19.90 6.75 -24.30
N ILE A 322 -18.64 6.52 -23.92
CA ILE A 322 -18.30 6.19 -22.53
C ILE A 322 -18.68 7.36 -21.61
N PHE A 323 -18.36 8.60 -22.00
CA PHE A 323 -18.73 9.78 -21.21
C PHE A 323 -20.26 9.98 -21.13
N GLU A 324 -20.99 9.64 -22.19
CA GLU A 324 -22.45 9.64 -22.17
C GLU A 324 -23.02 8.56 -21.23
N ASP A 325 -22.49 7.34 -21.28
CA ASP A 325 -22.86 6.24 -20.37
C ASP A 325 -22.56 6.61 -18.90
N MET A 326 -21.41 7.23 -18.63
CA MET A 326 -21.07 7.75 -17.30
C MET A 326 -22.08 8.80 -16.83
N GLU A 327 -22.46 9.75 -17.67
CA GLU A 327 -23.47 10.75 -17.36
C GLU A 327 -24.83 10.11 -17.02
N ASN A 328 -25.24 9.11 -17.79
CA ASN A 328 -26.50 8.40 -17.55
C ASN A 328 -26.46 7.65 -16.21
N ASP A 329 -25.36 6.93 -15.93
CA ASP A 329 -25.17 6.20 -14.69
C ASP A 329 -25.15 7.17 -13.48
N PHE A 330 -24.38 8.26 -13.56
CA PHE A 330 -24.24 9.25 -12.49
C PHE A 330 -25.53 10.00 -12.14
N ASN A 331 -26.45 10.13 -13.10
CA ASN A 331 -27.76 10.74 -12.87
C ASN A 331 -28.84 9.72 -12.43
N ASN A 332 -28.55 8.42 -12.43
CA ASN A 332 -29.47 7.39 -11.96
C ASN A 332 -29.32 7.16 -10.45
N GLU A 333 -30.28 7.64 -9.66
CA GLU A 333 -30.28 7.51 -8.19
C GLU A 333 -30.29 6.06 -7.71
N ARG A 334 -30.82 5.12 -8.52
CA ARG A 334 -30.90 3.70 -8.16
C ARG A 334 -29.65 2.90 -8.54
N PHE A 335 -28.67 3.53 -9.20
CA PHE A 335 -27.48 2.85 -9.72
C PHE A 335 -26.70 2.07 -8.64
N LEU A 336 -26.62 2.62 -7.41
CA LEU A 336 -25.94 1.93 -6.31
C LEU A 336 -26.63 0.63 -5.86
N LEU A 337 -27.94 0.54 -6.04
CA LEU A 337 -28.74 -0.63 -5.64
C LEU A 337 -28.67 -1.77 -6.65
N GLU A 338 -28.18 -1.52 -7.87
CA GLU A 338 -28.01 -2.57 -8.87
C GLU A 338 -26.95 -3.59 -8.41
N PRO A 339 -27.21 -4.90 -8.41
CA PRO A 339 -26.26 -5.86 -7.83
C PRO A 339 -24.94 -5.97 -8.63
N GLU A 340 -24.98 -5.68 -9.92
CA GLU A 340 -23.83 -5.75 -10.82
C GLU A 340 -23.24 -4.38 -11.09
N CYS A 341 -21.96 -4.35 -11.45
CA CYS A 341 -21.35 -3.22 -12.13
C CYS A 341 -20.58 -3.71 -13.36
N LYS A 342 -20.39 -2.83 -14.34
CA LYS A 342 -19.53 -3.10 -15.49
C LYS A 342 -18.07 -2.83 -15.11
N LYS A 343 -17.15 -3.67 -15.60
CA LYS A 343 -15.71 -3.42 -15.52
C LYS A 343 -15.08 -3.65 -16.88
N LEU A 344 -14.20 -2.75 -17.30
CA LEU A 344 -13.45 -2.91 -18.53
C LEU A 344 -12.38 -3.99 -18.33
N LYS A 345 -12.46 -5.08 -19.11
CA LYS A 345 -11.48 -6.16 -19.09
C LYS A 345 -10.60 -6.08 -20.33
N TYR A 346 -9.30 -5.98 -20.10
CA TYR A 346 -8.28 -5.96 -21.15
C TYR A 346 -7.80 -7.37 -21.49
N ASP A 347 -7.59 -7.58 -22.79
CA ASP A 347 -6.72 -8.63 -23.33
C ASP A 347 -5.48 -7.96 -23.91
N TYR A 348 -4.39 -7.92 -23.14
CA TYR A 348 -3.16 -7.24 -23.53
C TYR A 348 -2.37 -7.96 -24.63
N LYS A 349 -2.73 -9.20 -24.99
CA LYS A 349 -2.06 -9.91 -26.10
C LYS A 349 -2.67 -9.51 -27.44
N GLU A 350 -3.99 -9.43 -27.48
CA GLU A 350 -4.74 -9.03 -28.67
C GLU A 350 -4.96 -7.51 -28.74
N ILE A 351 -4.56 -6.77 -27.69
CA ILE A 351 -4.79 -5.32 -27.53
C ILE A 351 -6.28 -5.00 -27.72
N ASP A 352 -7.14 -5.80 -27.09
CA ASP A 352 -8.60 -5.62 -27.10
C ASP A 352 -9.13 -5.36 -25.68
N ALA A 353 -10.31 -4.77 -25.59
CA ALA A 353 -11.03 -4.65 -24.34
C ALA A 353 -12.53 -4.79 -24.51
N SER A 354 -13.18 -5.33 -23.48
CA SER A 354 -14.63 -5.44 -23.42
C SER A 354 -15.16 -5.22 -22.02
N PHE A 355 -16.31 -4.57 -21.93
CA PHE A 355 -17.03 -4.49 -20.67
C PHE A 355 -17.57 -5.86 -20.27
N LYS A 356 -17.24 -6.28 -19.05
CA LYS A 356 -17.85 -7.44 -18.41
C LYS A 356 -18.68 -7.00 -17.22
N ARG A 357 -19.87 -7.55 -17.10
CA ARG A 357 -20.69 -7.41 -15.90
C ARG A 357 -20.30 -8.46 -14.88
N SER A 358 -20.31 -8.07 -13.63
CA SER A 358 -20.08 -8.94 -12.48
C SER A 358 -20.74 -8.33 -11.25
N TYR A 359 -21.15 -9.16 -10.30
CA TYR A 359 -21.59 -8.69 -8.99
C TYR A 359 -20.55 -7.76 -8.37
N CYS A 360 -21.01 -6.58 -7.97
CA CYS A 360 -20.16 -5.60 -7.32
C CYS A 360 -19.78 -6.13 -5.93
N HIS A 361 -18.50 -6.06 -5.57
CA HIS A 361 -18.02 -6.39 -4.22
C HIS A 361 -17.62 -5.15 -3.42
N HIS A 362 -17.64 -3.96 -4.05
CA HIS A 362 -17.36 -2.69 -3.38
C HIS A 362 -18.63 -2.11 -2.75
N VAL A 363 -19.77 -2.18 -3.44
CA VAL A 363 -21.08 -1.74 -2.93
C VAL A 363 -22.05 -2.89 -3.08
N VAL A 364 -22.40 -3.50 -1.94
CA VAL A 364 -23.24 -4.70 -1.83
C VAL A 364 -24.53 -4.38 -1.08
N SER A 365 -25.53 -5.26 -1.18
CA SER A 365 -26.71 -5.21 -0.32
C SER A 365 -26.30 -5.30 1.16
N TRP A 366 -27.09 -4.67 2.02
CA TRP A 366 -26.79 -4.66 3.45
C TRP A 366 -26.73 -6.06 4.06
N TYR A 367 -25.79 -6.21 4.99
CA TYR A 367 -25.69 -7.31 5.92
C TYR A 367 -25.14 -6.75 7.25
N ASP A 368 -25.42 -7.43 8.36
CA ASP A 368 -24.95 -6.97 9.67
C ASP A 368 -23.43 -7.20 9.82
N GLN A 369 -22.66 -6.12 9.76
CA GLN A 369 -21.20 -6.14 9.95
C GLN A 369 -20.76 -6.46 11.39
N ASN A 370 -21.68 -6.44 12.35
CA ASN A 370 -21.40 -6.85 13.72
C ASN A 370 -21.42 -8.38 13.85
N ASP A 371 -22.23 -9.08 13.05
CA ASP A 371 -22.28 -10.54 12.97
C ASP A 371 -21.09 -11.11 12.17
N TYR A 372 -21.00 -12.43 12.08
CA TYR A 372 -20.03 -13.13 11.24
C TYR A 372 -20.55 -13.27 9.81
N SER A 373 -19.79 -12.82 8.83
CA SER A 373 -20.13 -12.92 7.42
C SER A 373 -18.99 -13.57 6.62
N ILE A 374 -19.33 -14.21 5.50
CA ILE A 374 -18.32 -14.68 4.53
C ILE A 374 -17.54 -13.52 3.88
N TYR A 375 -18.02 -12.28 3.99
CA TYR A 375 -17.24 -11.08 3.65
C TYR A 375 -16.05 -10.84 4.59
N ASP A 376 -16.05 -11.42 5.79
CA ASP A 376 -14.94 -11.32 6.75
C ASP A 376 -13.72 -12.13 6.28
N PHE A 377 -13.88 -13.10 5.37
CA PHE A 377 -12.76 -13.92 4.94
C PHE A 377 -11.80 -13.13 4.03
N THR A 378 -10.49 -13.18 4.34
CA THR A 378 -9.44 -12.49 3.57
C THR A 378 -9.55 -12.82 2.08
N ARG A 379 -9.56 -11.78 1.23
CA ARG A 379 -9.60 -11.91 -0.24
C ARG A 379 -10.81 -12.70 -0.76
N PHE A 380 -11.91 -12.75 0.00
CA PHE A 380 -13.12 -13.48 -0.37
C PHE A 380 -14.25 -12.58 -0.87
N LYS A 381 -14.13 -11.24 -0.76
CA LYS A 381 -15.18 -10.26 -1.10
C LYS A 381 -15.85 -10.47 -2.47
N LYS A 382 -15.07 -10.76 -3.52
CA LYS A 382 -15.61 -11.05 -4.87
C LYS A 382 -16.49 -12.31 -4.90
N LYS A 383 -16.06 -13.38 -4.21
CA LYS A 383 -16.82 -14.63 -4.10
C LYS A 383 -18.03 -14.47 -3.19
N ALA A 384 -17.89 -13.72 -2.11
CA ALA A 384 -19.00 -13.38 -1.21
C ALA A 384 -20.09 -12.58 -1.94
N ALA A 385 -19.70 -11.57 -2.74
CA ALA A 385 -20.65 -10.81 -3.56
C ALA A 385 -21.46 -11.70 -4.51
N LEU A 386 -20.79 -12.64 -5.17
CA LEU A 386 -21.46 -13.64 -6.00
C LEU A 386 -22.43 -14.50 -5.18
N LEU A 387 -21.95 -15.09 -4.08
CA LEU A 387 -22.74 -15.99 -3.23
C LEU A 387 -23.98 -15.30 -2.62
N TYR A 388 -23.84 -14.09 -2.09
CA TYR A 388 -24.97 -13.35 -1.52
C TYR A 388 -26.02 -12.99 -2.58
N ASN A 389 -25.61 -12.72 -3.82
CA ASN A 389 -26.57 -12.46 -4.89
C ASN A 389 -27.27 -13.72 -5.39
N GLU A 390 -26.59 -14.88 -5.38
CA GLU A 390 -27.19 -16.15 -5.80
C GLU A 390 -28.08 -16.80 -4.73
N PHE A 391 -27.69 -16.69 -3.45
CA PHE A 391 -28.29 -17.45 -2.35
C PHE A 391 -28.87 -16.57 -1.21
N GLY A 392 -28.72 -15.25 -1.29
CA GLY A 392 -29.22 -14.33 -0.26
C GLY A 392 -28.67 -14.66 1.13
N ASN A 393 -29.55 -14.73 2.13
CA ASN A 393 -29.15 -14.99 3.52
C ASN A 393 -28.76 -16.46 3.78
N GLU A 394 -28.93 -17.38 2.82
CA GLU A 394 -28.49 -18.78 2.99
C GLU A 394 -26.97 -18.93 3.10
N VAL A 395 -26.22 -17.90 2.67
CA VAL A 395 -24.75 -17.85 2.78
C VAL A 395 -24.27 -17.04 3.98
N ASP A 396 -25.18 -16.56 4.83
CA ASP A 396 -24.81 -16.13 6.18
C ASP A 396 -24.21 -17.33 6.92
N ILE A 397 -23.10 -17.11 7.64
CA ILE A 397 -22.35 -18.23 8.23
C ILE A 397 -23.22 -19.10 9.15
N LYS A 398 -24.19 -18.51 9.85
CA LYS A 398 -25.17 -19.22 10.68
C LYS A 398 -26.14 -20.12 9.89
N ASN A 399 -26.41 -19.81 8.63
CA ASN A 399 -27.40 -20.50 7.78
C ASN A 399 -26.77 -21.55 6.85
N ILE A 400 -25.45 -21.54 6.66
CA ILE A 400 -24.76 -22.52 5.81
C ILE A 400 -24.90 -23.94 6.41
N VAL A 401 -25.74 -24.79 5.82
CA VAL A 401 -25.99 -26.16 6.33
C VAL A 401 -24.77 -27.07 6.12
N ASN A 402 -24.19 -27.03 4.92
CA ASN A 402 -23.00 -27.81 4.59
C ASN A 402 -22.07 -27.03 3.64
N PRO A 403 -20.96 -26.43 4.13
CA PRO A 403 -20.03 -25.68 3.28
C PRO A 403 -19.30 -26.55 2.24
N GLU A 404 -19.35 -27.89 2.36
CA GLU A 404 -18.82 -28.85 1.39
C GLU A 404 -19.86 -29.26 0.33
N SER A 405 -21.08 -28.73 0.40
CA SER A 405 -22.15 -29.07 -0.53
C SER A 405 -21.80 -28.69 -1.97
N LYS A 406 -22.24 -29.52 -2.91
CA LYS A 406 -22.18 -29.22 -4.35
C LYS A 406 -22.97 -27.96 -4.75
N ASN A 407 -23.84 -27.46 -3.87
CA ASN A 407 -24.60 -26.24 -4.09
C ASN A 407 -23.69 -24.99 -4.11
N TYR A 408 -22.52 -25.02 -3.48
CA TYR A 408 -21.57 -23.90 -3.46
C TYR A 408 -20.47 -24.04 -4.52
N PHE A 409 -20.88 -24.32 -5.77
CA PHE A 409 -20.01 -24.42 -6.93
C PHE A 409 -20.38 -23.38 -7.97
N VAL A 410 -19.39 -22.65 -8.48
CA VAL A 410 -19.53 -21.71 -9.61
C VAL A 410 -18.60 -22.19 -10.72
N ASP A 411 -19.13 -22.29 -11.94
CA ASP A 411 -18.42 -22.81 -13.12
C ASP A 411 -17.75 -24.17 -12.87
N GLY A 412 -18.41 -25.04 -12.11
CA GLY A 412 -17.92 -26.39 -11.76
C GLY A 412 -16.76 -26.41 -10.76
N LYS A 413 -16.44 -25.27 -10.12
CA LYS A 413 -15.40 -25.17 -9.08
C LYS A 413 -16.02 -24.87 -7.71
N GLN A 414 -15.56 -25.59 -6.69
CA GLN A 414 -15.96 -25.34 -5.31
C GLN A 414 -15.49 -23.94 -4.87
N ILE A 415 -16.41 -23.17 -4.30
CA ILE A 415 -16.14 -21.77 -3.94
C ILE A 415 -15.38 -21.66 -2.62
N PHE A 416 -15.85 -22.37 -1.59
CA PHE A 416 -15.17 -22.51 -0.29
C PHE A 416 -14.08 -23.58 -0.39
N LYS A 417 -12.85 -23.24 -0.02
CA LYS A 417 -11.76 -24.21 0.11
C LYS A 417 -11.70 -24.74 1.54
N ASP A 418 -10.82 -25.71 1.78
CA ASP A 418 -10.68 -26.39 3.08
C ASP A 418 -10.48 -25.43 4.26
N ASP A 419 -9.75 -24.32 4.06
CA ASP A 419 -9.56 -23.29 5.07
C ASP A 419 -10.85 -22.53 5.36
N GLU A 420 -11.56 -22.04 4.34
CA GLU A 420 -12.85 -21.38 4.56
C GLU A 420 -13.89 -22.32 5.18
N ILE A 421 -13.92 -23.58 4.76
CA ILE A 421 -14.78 -24.62 5.35
C ILE A 421 -14.47 -24.78 6.84
N ARG A 422 -13.19 -24.86 7.21
CA ARG A 422 -12.79 -24.93 8.63
C ARG A 422 -13.24 -23.68 9.39
N LEU A 423 -13.00 -22.49 8.84
CA LEU A 423 -13.39 -21.22 9.48
C LEU A 423 -14.90 -21.18 9.74
N ILE A 424 -15.71 -21.53 8.74
CA ILE A 424 -17.18 -21.64 8.86
C ILE A 424 -17.55 -22.58 10.01
N LYS A 425 -16.97 -23.79 10.06
CA LYS A 425 -17.24 -24.78 11.13
C LYS A 425 -16.87 -24.26 12.53
N VAL A 426 -15.73 -23.57 12.66
CA VAL A 426 -15.29 -22.98 13.95
C VAL A 426 -16.28 -21.88 14.39
N ILE A 427 -16.66 -20.98 13.48
CA ILE A 427 -17.59 -19.89 13.75
C ILE A 427 -18.96 -20.44 14.13
N GLN A 428 -19.52 -21.38 13.36
CA GLN A 428 -20.80 -22.01 13.66
C GLN A 428 -20.80 -22.71 15.02
N SER A 429 -19.70 -23.39 15.37
CA SER A 429 -19.57 -24.01 16.70
C SER A 429 -19.61 -22.98 17.82
N LYS A 430 -19.08 -21.77 17.61
CA LYS A 430 -19.15 -20.66 18.58
C LYS A 430 -20.56 -20.07 18.64
N ILE A 431 -21.18 -19.77 17.50
CA ILE A 431 -22.56 -19.23 17.42
C ILE A 431 -23.55 -20.15 18.13
N ASN A 432 -23.41 -21.47 17.94
CA ASN A 432 -24.28 -22.49 18.54
C ASN A 432 -23.97 -22.76 20.03
N ASN A 433 -23.12 -21.95 20.68
CA ASN A 433 -22.72 -22.09 22.09
C ASN A 433 -22.23 -23.50 22.47
N ASN A 434 -21.55 -24.20 21.56
CA ASN A 434 -21.01 -25.53 21.87
C ASN A 434 -19.90 -25.37 22.93
N PRO A 435 -19.97 -26.01 24.10
CA PRO A 435 -19.00 -25.81 25.18
C PRO A 435 -17.55 -26.11 24.78
N ASN A 436 -17.35 -26.92 23.72
CA ASN A 436 -16.05 -27.31 23.22
C ASN A 436 -15.58 -26.54 21.97
N TRP A 437 -16.26 -25.46 21.56
CA TRP A 437 -15.90 -24.71 20.36
C TRP A 437 -14.44 -24.21 20.41
N SER A 438 -13.95 -23.82 21.59
CA SER A 438 -12.57 -23.35 21.79
C SER A 438 -11.52 -24.41 21.49
N ASN A 439 -11.89 -25.69 21.45
CA ASN A 439 -11.00 -26.78 21.05
C ASN A 439 -10.74 -26.79 19.53
N LEU A 440 -11.56 -26.09 18.75
CA LEU A 440 -11.41 -25.96 17.30
C LEU A 440 -10.49 -24.80 16.89
N ILE A 441 -10.06 -23.95 17.84
CA ILE A 441 -9.14 -22.83 17.59
C ILE A 441 -7.83 -23.31 16.98
N VAL A 442 -7.27 -24.39 17.52
CA VAL A 442 -6.07 -25.06 17.01
C VAL A 442 -6.46 -26.07 15.94
N ASP A 443 -5.79 -26.04 14.80
CA ASP A 443 -5.97 -27.07 13.77
C ASP A 443 -5.28 -28.37 14.18
N ARG A 444 -6.07 -29.26 14.79
CA ARG A 444 -5.61 -30.59 15.25
C ARG A 444 -5.20 -31.52 14.11
N ASN A 445 -5.75 -31.36 12.91
CA ASN A 445 -5.33 -32.19 11.76
C ASN A 445 -3.89 -31.89 11.34
N ARG A 446 -3.38 -30.70 11.71
CA ARG A 446 -2.03 -30.22 11.41
C ARG A 446 -1.24 -29.90 12.67
N LEU A 447 -1.52 -30.59 13.78
CA LEU A 447 -0.86 -30.37 15.07
C LEU A 447 0.68 -30.52 14.97
N ASN A 448 1.17 -31.46 14.16
CA ASN A 448 2.61 -31.62 13.92
C ASN A 448 3.27 -30.35 13.37
N LEU A 449 2.55 -29.57 12.54
CA LEU A 449 3.07 -28.32 12.01
C LEU A 449 3.07 -27.22 13.09
N VAL A 450 2.03 -27.18 13.94
CA VAL A 450 2.00 -26.28 15.11
C VAL A 450 3.18 -26.57 16.04
N MET A 451 3.44 -27.84 16.34
CA MET A 451 4.57 -28.27 17.17
C MET A 451 5.92 -27.88 16.55
N LYS A 452 6.07 -28.09 15.23
CA LYS A 452 7.27 -27.69 14.51
C LYS A 452 7.52 -26.18 14.58
N LEU A 453 6.48 -25.36 14.41
CA LEU A 453 6.64 -23.91 14.52
C LEU A 453 6.98 -23.50 15.96
N LEU A 454 6.33 -24.09 16.97
CA LEU A 454 6.60 -23.78 18.37
C LEU A 454 8.00 -24.22 18.82
N SER A 455 8.58 -25.28 18.25
CA SER A 455 9.93 -25.71 18.64
C SER A 455 10.99 -24.67 18.34
N ASP A 456 10.82 -23.86 17.29
CA ASP A 456 11.74 -22.78 16.94
C ASP A 456 11.82 -21.72 18.05
N TYR A 457 10.83 -21.63 18.95
CA TYR A 457 10.80 -20.66 20.05
C TYR A 457 11.32 -21.22 21.38
N LEU A 458 11.76 -22.48 21.42
CA LEU A 458 12.34 -23.08 22.63
C LEU A 458 13.84 -22.79 22.76
N ASP A 459 14.51 -22.45 21.67
CA ASP A 459 15.93 -22.12 21.63
C ASP A 459 16.15 -20.66 22.06
N THR A 460 16.28 -20.42 23.36
CA THR A 460 16.52 -19.09 23.93
C THR A 460 18.00 -18.68 23.83
N PRO A 461 18.32 -17.39 23.65
CA PRO A 461 17.40 -16.25 23.67
C PRO A 461 16.54 -16.12 22.40
N VAL A 462 15.30 -15.65 22.56
CA VAL A 462 14.40 -15.31 21.44
C VAL A 462 14.25 -13.80 21.36
N TYR A 463 14.71 -13.19 20.27
CA TYR A 463 14.68 -11.76 20.02
C TYR A 463 13.48 -11.38 19.16
N MET A 464 12.42 -10.86 19.77
CA MET A 464 11.26 -10.32 19.06
C MET A 464 11.50 -8.86 18.72
N TYR A 465 11.60 -8.54 17.43
CA TYR A 465 11.93 -7.20 16.98
C TYR A 465 10.95 -6.68 15.93
N ASP A 466 10.83 -5.36 15.90
CA ASP A 466 9.97 -4.61 14.99
C ASP A 466 10.66 -3.31 14.57
N PHE A 467 10.40 -2.86 13.35
CA PHE A 467 11.02 -1.67 12.75
C PHE A 467 9.99 -0.64 12.33
N GLU A 468 10.29 0.62 12.64
CA GLU A 468 9.63 1.76 12.04
C GLU A 468 10.54 2.39 10.98
N THR A 469 9.95 2.65 9.81
CA THR A 469 10.67 3.12 8.62
C THR A 469 9.98 4.33 8.00
N VAL A 470 10.76 5.12 7.25
CA VAL A 470 10.30 6.21 6.41
C VAL A 470 10.79 6.00 4.99
N LYS A 471 10.11 6.59 4.01
CA LYS A 471 10.47 6.47 2.60
C LYS A 471 10.19 7.78 1.87
N TRP A 472 10.88 7.97 0.76
CA TRP A 472 10.70 9.10 -0.16
C TRP A 472 10.66 8.61 -1.59
N ALA A 473 9.86 9.26 -2.42
CA ALA A 473 9.90 9.06 -3.87
C ALA A 473 11.28 9.43 -4.43
N ILE A 474 11.76 10.63 -4.11
CA ILE A 474 13.11 11.09 -4.45
C ILE A 474 14.05 10.70 -3.30
N PRO A 475 15.08 9.86 -3.52
CA PRO A 475 15.93 9.37 -2.43
C PRO A 475 16.60 10.52 -1.69
N LYS A 476 16.38 10.61 -0.38
CA LYS A 476 16.90 11.70 0.46
C LYS A 476 18.39 11.54 0.80
N TYR A 477 18.83 10.31 1.09
CA TYR A 477 20.19 10.04 1.57
C TYR A 477 21.06 9.36 0.52
N ASN A 478 22.38 9.55 0.62
CA ASN A 478 23.33 8.82 -0.22
C ASN A 478 23.23 7.30 0.00
N ASN A 479 23.54 6.52 -1.03
CA ASN A 479 23.32 5.07 -1.02
C ASN A 479 21.86 4.72 -0.64
N SER A 480 20.88 5.48 -1.13
CA SER A 480 19.46 5.12 -1.05
C SER A 480 18.79 5.28 -2.41
N PHE A 481 17.66 4.59 -2.59
CA PHE A 481 16.89 4.57 -3.84
C PHE A 481 15.41 4.89 -3.58
N SER A 482 14.66 5.11 -4.66
CA SER A 482 13.25 5.49 -4.61
C SER A 482 12.40 4.51 -3.79
N TYR A 483 11.57 5.04 -2.89
CA TYR A 483 10.70 4.30 -1.97
C TYR A 483 11.40 3.27 -1.08
N GLN A 484 12.71 3.38 -0.90
CA GLN A 484 13.41 2.54 0.04
C GLN A 484 12.87 2.76 1.46
N GLN A 485 12.60 1.67 2.17
CA GLN A 485 12.34 1.70 3.60
C GLN A 485 13.62 2.05 4.35
N ILE A 486 13.68 3.28 4.88
CA ILE A 486 14.80 3.81 5.68
C ILE A 486 14.44 3.63 7.16
N PRO A 487 15.10 2.71 7.88
CA PRO A 487 14.80 2.47 9.28
C PRO A 487 15.28 3.61 10.17
N PHE A 488 14.43 4.00 11.11
CA PHE A 488 14.75 5.07 12.07
C PHE A 488 14.48 4.69 13.53
N GLN A 489 13.64 3.69 13.78
CA GLN A 489 13.32 3.22 15.12
C GLN A 489 13.12 1.71 15.15
N TYR A 490 13.55 1.08 16.25
CA TYR A 490 13.27 -0.33 16.51
C TYR A 490 12.90 -0.54 17.97
N SER A 491 12.25 -1.68 18.22
CA SER A 491 12.07 -2.24 19.54
C SER A 491 12.46 -3.72 19.53
N ILE A 492 13.00 -4.22 20.66
CA ILE A 492 13.41 -5.61 20.83
C ILE A 492 12.99 -6.08 22.22
N HIS A 493 12.07 -7.06 22.27
CA HIS A 493 11.81 -7.85 23.47
C HIS A 493 12.54 -9.19 23.39
N THR A 494 13.44 -9.46 24.34
CA THR A 494 14.25 -10.67 24.37
C THR A 494 13.75 -11.63 25.44
N LEU A 495 13.35 -12.82 25.04
CA LEU A 495 12.98 -13.90 25.95
C LEU A 495 14.24 -14.67 26.35
N ILE A 496 14.62 -14.60 27.62
CA ILE A 496 15.83 -15.24 28.15
C ILE A 496 15.58 -16.72 28.52
N SER A 497 14.31 -17.12 28.61
CA SER A 497 13.90 -18.48 28.96
C SER A 497 12.48 -18.76 28.44
N HIS A 498 12.12 -20.03 28.26
CA HIS A 498 10.80 -20.46 27.82
C HIS A 498 9.70 -20.33 28.90
N ASP A 499 10.05 -20.03 30.15
CA ASP A 499 9.13 -19.81 31.28
C ASP A 499 8.80 -18.31 31.52
N PHE A 500 8.85 -17.54 30.43
CA PHE A 500 8.53 -16.12 30.38
C PHE A 500 7.05 -15.83 30.64
N ASP A 501 6.75 -14.61 31.07
CA ASP A 501 5.37 -14.15 31.24
C ASP A 501 5.24 -12.67 30.87
N TYR A 502 4.49 -12.40 29.80
CA TYR A 502 4.28 -11.03 29.30
C TYR A 502 3.56 -10.12 30.29
N LYS A 503 2.78 -10.68 31.24
CA LYS A 503 2.03 -9.87 32.21
C LYS A 503 2.92 -9.33 33.34
N THR A 504 3.87 -10.15 33.77
CA THR A 504 4.81 -9.81 34.85
C THR A 504 6.15 -9.32 34.31
N LEU A 505 6.35 -9.37 32.99
CA LEU A 505 7.62 -9.14 32.30
C LEU A 505 8.75 -10.07 32.80
N LYS A 506 8.38 -11.21 33.39
CA LYS A 506 9.32 -12.18 33.93
C LYS A 506 10.15 -12.78 32.78
N LYS A 507 11.48 -12.76 32.94
CA LYS A 507 12.46 -13.31 31.96
C LYS A 507 12.36 -12.67 30.56
N ILE A 508 11.90 -11.42 30.53
CA ILE A 508 11.80 -10.60 29.32
C ILE A 508 12.67 -9.36 29.53
N GLU A 509 13.67 -9.20 28.67
CA GLU A 509 14.50 -8.00 28.61
C GLU A 509 14.04 -7.13 27.45
N HIS A 510 14.19 -5.81 27.54
CA HIS A 510 13.71 -4.89 26.52
C HIS A 510 14.76 -3.83 26.15
N ARG A 511 14.93 -3.60 24.85
CA ARG A 511 15.78 -2.56 24.26
C ARG A 511 15.01 -1.86 23.16
N ASN A 512 15.22 -0.56 23.01
CA ASN A 512 14.62 0.23 21.95
C ASN A 512 15.56 1.34 21.49
N PHE A 513 15.27 1.89 20.32
CA PHE A 513 16.02 2.99 19.75
C PHE A 513 15.10 3.82 18.85
N ILE A 514 15.29 5.14 18.86
CA ILE A 514 14.74 6.05 17.87
C ILE A 514 15.81 7.08 17.52
N ALA A 515 16.02 7.31 16.23
CA ALA A 515 16.90 8.35 15.76
C ALA A 515 16.40 9.72 16.24
N ASN A 516 17.33 10.56 16.68
CA ASN A 516 17.03 11.79 17.42
C ASN A 516 17.68 13.03 16.80
N GLU A 517 18.15 12.92 15.56
CA GLU A 517 18.83 14.00 14.84
C GLU A 517 18.27 14.05 13.41
N GLN A 518 18.20 15.25 12.83
CA GLN A 518 17.69 15.49 11.47
C GLN A 518 18.77 15.20 10.42
N LYS A 519 19.24 13.95 10.40
CA LYS A 519 20.25 13.43 9.48
C LYS A 519 19.96 11.97 9.16
N ASP A 520 20.81 11.31 8.37
CA ASP A 520 20.62 9.90 8.00
C ASP A 520 20.51 9.00 9.25
N PRO A 521 19.32 8.42 9.53
CA PRO A 521 19.10 7.67 10.76
C PRO A 521 19.76 6.29 10.73
N ARG A 522 20.07 5.75 9.55
CA ARG A 522 20.50 4.36 9.35
C ARG A 522 21.79 4.04 10.10
N ILE A 523 22.71 5.00 10.17
CA ILE A 523 24.05 4.81 10.76
C ILE A 523 23.92 4.50 12.26
N LYS A 524 23.23 5.36 13.01
CA LYS A 524 23.00 5.12 14.44
C LYS A 524 22.06 3.95 14.67
N PHE A 525 21.01 3.83 13.86
CA PHE A 525 20.07 2.72 13.92
C PHE A 525 20.79 1.37 13.84
N LEU A 526 21.56 1.11 12.79
CA LEU A 526 22.17 -0.20 12.55
C LEU A 526 23.24 -0.53 13.59
N ASN A 527 24.04 0.46 14.01
CA ASN A 527 25.05 0.28 15.06
C ASN A 527 24.42 -0.12 16.40
N ASN A 528 23.31 0.52 16.80
CA ASN A 528 22.62 0.14 18.04
C ASN A 528 21.85 -1.19 17.88
N PHE A 529 21.20 -1.41 16.73
CA PHE A 529 20.43 -2.62 16.46
C PHE A 529 21.31 -3.88 16.55
N ILE A 530 22.49 -3.88 15.90
CA ILE A 530 23.42 -5.01 15.96
C ILE A 530 23.87 -5.26 17.40
N ARG A 531 24.22 -4.21 18.15
CA ARG A 531 24.62 -4.34 19.56
C ARG A 531 23.52 -5.02 20.38
N ASP A 532 22.28 -4.57 20.23
CA ASP A 532 21.17 -5.03 21.06
C ASP A 532 20.70 -6.45 20.66
N CYS A 533 20.77 -6.81 19.37
CA CYS A 533 20.45 -8.16 18.86
C CYS A 533 21.42 -9.27 19.28
N PHE A 534 22.59 -8.92 19.81
CA PHE A 534 23.60 -9.88 20.27
C PHE A 534 23.94 -9.71 21.75
N GLU A 535 23.20 -8.89 22.49
CA GLU A 535 23.48 -8.60 23.91
C GLU A 535 23.52 -9.88 24.77
N PHE A 536 22.65 -10.85 24.47
CA PHE A 536 22.57 -12.13 25.17
C PHE A 536 23.13 -13.30 24.36
N GLY A 537 23.95 -13.01 23.33
CA GLY A 537 24.53 -14.01 22.42
C GLY A 537 23.64 -14.32 21.21
N PRO A 538 23.99 -15.33 20.41
CA PRO A 538 23.20 -15.75 19.25
C PRO A 538 21.88 -16.37 19.71
N GLY A 539 20.82 -16.21 18.92
CA GLY A 539 19.52 -16.77 19.25
C GLY A 539 18.58 -16.82 18.05
N VAL A 540 17.30 -16.97 18.35
CA VAL A 540 16.22 -16.97 17.35
C VAL A 540 15.66 -15.57 17.21
N TYR A 541 15.62 -15.05 15.99
CA TYR A 541 15.09 -13.73 15.72
C TYR A 541 13.66 -13.86 15.20
N VAL A 542 12.75 -13.01 15.66
CA VAL A 542 11.32 -13.12 15.36
C VAL A 542 10.80 -11.77 14.96
N ALA A 543 10.12 -11.74 13.81
CA ALA A 543 9.31 -10.61 13.38
C ALA A 543 7.85 -11.07 13.20
N TYR A 544 6.93 -10.11 13.10
CA TYR A 544 5.55 -10.36 12.69
C TYR A 544 5.37 -9.80 11.29
N ASN A 545 5.27 -10.69 10.27
CA ASN A 545 5.43 -10.33 8.85
C ASN A 545 6.90 -10.12 8.40
N LYS A 546 7.75 -11.12 8.68
CA LYS A 546 9.22 -11.05 8.49
C LYS A 546 9.70 -10.55 7.12
N SER A 547 8.88 -10.63 6.08
CA SER A 547 9.21 -10.10 4.75
C SER A 547 9.57 -8.62 4.79
N PHE A 548 8.90 -7.83 5.63
CA PHE A 548 9.16 -6.40 5.76
C PHE A 548 10.54 -6.14 6.39
N GLU A 549 10.80 -6.70 7.57
CA GLU A 549 12.05 -6.52 8.31
C GLU A 549 13.22 -7.10 7.52
N ARG A 550 13.04 -8.26 6.88
CA ARG A 550 14.06 -8.83 6.00
C ARG A 550 14.35 -7.96 4.78
N THR A 551 13.38 -7.20 4.28
CA THR A 551 13.63 -6.23 3.19
C THR A 551 14.48 -5.06 3.69
N VAL A 552 14.21 -4.56 4.90
CA VAL A 552 15.04 -3.52 5.54
C VAL A 552 16.48 -4.02 5.75
N LEU A 553 16.64 -5.22 6.32
CA LEU A 553 17.96 -5.84 6.54
C LEU A 553 18.68 -6.11 5.22
N LYS A 554 17.98 -6.62 4.20
CA LYS A 554 18.52 -6.84 2.85
C LYS A 554 19.14 -5.56 2.30
N ASN A 555 18.42 -4.45 2.36
CA ASN A 555 18.91 -3.17 1.86
C ASN A 555 20.13 -2.69 2.66
N ALA A 556 20.11 -2.82 3.99
CA ALA A 556 21.24 -2.47 4.84
C ALA A 556 22.49 -3.31 4.54
N ILE A 557 22.34 -4.62 4.31
CA ILE A 557 23.46 -5.53 3.94
C ILE A 557 24.16 -5.07 2.66
N ILE A 558 23.39 -4.62 1.66
CA ILE A 558 23.94 -4.15 0.38
C ILE A 558 24.62 -2.78 0.54
N GLN A 559 24.03 -1.90 1.37
CA GLN A 559 24.45 -0.50 1.50
C GLN A 559 25.59 -0.27 2.47
N PHE A 560 25.74 -1.14 3.47
CA PHE A 560 26.77 -1.04 4.51
C PHE A 560 27.55 -2.36 4.63
N PRO A 561 28.43 -2.68 3.65
CA PRO A 561 29.22 -3.91 3.65
C PRO A 561 30.04 -4.13 4.93
N GLU A 562 30.44 -3.05 5.59
CA GLU A 562 31.19 -3.07 6.86
C GLU A 562 30.46 -3.76 8.01
N VAL A 563 29.13 -3.86 7.96
CA VAL A 563 28.29 -4.53 8.97
C VAL A 563 27.41 -5.64 8.37
N ALA A 564 27.70 -6.07 7.13
CA ALA A 564 26.88 -7.04 6.42
C ALA A 564 26.78 -8.40 7.12
N GLU A 565 27.87 -8.92 7.67
CA GLU A 565 27.92 -10.25 8.30
C GLU A 565 26.94 -10.41 9.48
N PRO A 566 26.95 -9.55 10.53
CA PRO A 566 25.97 -9.65 11.61
C PRO A 566 24.53 -9.48 11.12
N LEU A 567 24.27 -8.58 10.16
CA LEU A 567 22.93 -8.39 9.60
C LEU A 567 22.44 -9.62 8.81
N LYS A 568 23.34 -10.30 8.08
CA LYS A 568 23.02 -11.56 7.39
C LYS A 568 22.68 -12.68 8.36
N TYR A 569 23.35 -12.76 9.50
CA TYR A 569 23.01 -13.72 10.55
C TYR A 569 21.58 -13.51 11.05
N ILE A 570 21.24 -12.27 11.40
CA ILE A 570 19.89 -11.90 11.84
C ILE A 570 18.86 -12.20 10.74
N TYR A 571 19.13 -11.76 9.50
CA TYR A 571 18.28 -11.99 8.33
C TYR A 571 17.97 -13.47 8.09
N SER A 572 18.98 -14.34 8.23
CA SER A 572 18.89 -15.77 7.97
C SER A 572 18.17 -16.52 9.09
N ASN A 573 18.36 -16.08 10.33
CA ASN A 573 17.75 -16.67 11.53
C ASN A 573 16.42 -15.99 11.94
N THR A 574 15.86 -15.11 11.09
CA THR A 574 14.55 -14.50 11.34
C THR A 574 13.39 -15.43 10.94
N ILE A 575 12.62 -15.86 11.93
CA ILE A 575 11.34 -16.56 11.77
C ILE A 575 10.15 -15.59 11.85
N ASP A 576 8.95 -16.06 11.50
CA ASP A 576 7.76 -15.22 11.40
C ASP A 576 6.63 -15.75 12.29
N LEU A 577 6.24 -14.96 13.28
CA LEU A 577 5.14 -15.31 14.19
C LEU A 577 3.78 -15.33 13.47
N MET A 578 3.66 -14.60 12.35
CA MET A 578 2.45 -14.57 11.53
C MET A 578 2.14 -15.93 10.87
N GLU A 579 3.13 -16.84 10.75
CA GLU A 579 2.95 -18.16 10.15
C GLU A 579 1.99 -19.07 10.95
N PHE A 580 1.59 -18.74 12.18
CA PHE A 580 0.49 -19.45 12.87
C PHE A 580 -0.90 -19.11 12.31
N PHE A 581 -1.04 -17.94 11.68
CA PHE A 581 -2.33 -17.38 11.24
C PHE A 581 -2.43 -17.33 9.71
N LYS A 582 -1.31 -17.17 9.01
CA LYS A 582 -1.23 -16.87 7.57
C LYS A 582 -1.93 -17.92 6.69
N ARG A 583 -2.94 -17.47 5.94
CA ARG A 583 -3.72 -18.32 5.02
C ARG A 583 -2.86 -19.07 3.99
N LYS A 584 -2.09 -18.37 3.13
CA LYS A 584 -1.46 -18.96 1.92
C LYS A 584 -0.44 -20.08 2.18
N LYS A 585 0.17 -20.12 3.36
CA LYS A 585 1.19 -21.13 3.72
C LYS A 585 0.71 -22.08 4.82
N THR A 586 -0.12 -21.61 5.75
CA THR A 586 -0.48 -22.37 6.95
C THR A 586 -2.00 -22.40 7.22
N ASN A 587 -2.85 -21.93 6.30
CA ASN A 587 -4.31 -22.08 6.28
C ASN A 587 -4.95 -21.97 7.69
N TRP A 588 -4.54 -20.99 8.50
CA TRP A 588 -5.06 -20.77 9.86
C TRP A 588 -4.82 -21.91 10.87
N LEU A 589 -3.56 -22.21 11.22
CA LEU A 589 -3.27 -23.19 12.28
C LEU A 589 -3.87 -22.79 13.63
N ILE A 590 -3.90 -21.50 13.91
CA ILE A 590 -4.61 -20.89 15.03
C ILE A 590 -5.65 -19.94 14.46
N TYR A 591 -6.92 -20.12 14.83
CA TYR A 591 -8.01 -19.24 14.42
C TYR A 591 -9.03 -19.04 15.51
N HIS A 592 -9.27 -17.79 15.87
CA HIS A 592 -10.39 -17.40 16.69
C HIS A 592 -11.46 -16.72 15.81
N PRO A 593 -12.76 -17.01 15.97
CA PRO A 593 -13.82 -16.36 15.19
C PRO A 593 -13.75 -14.82 15.17
N ASP A 594 -13.38 -14.21 16.29
CA ASP A 594 -13.30 -12.74 16.41
C ASP A 594 -12.11 -12.12 15.68
N PHE A 595 -11.24 -12.94 15.07
CA PHE A 595 -10.28 -12.44 14.10
C PHE A 595 -10.99 -11.88 12.86
N LYS A 596 -12.24 -12.31 12.59
CA LYS A 596 -13.02 -11.95 11.38
C LYS A 596 -12.17 -12.06 10.12
N GLY A 597 -11.48 -13.20 10.00
CA GLY A 597 -10.62 -13.53 8.87
C GLY A 597 -9.35 -12.66 8.74
N SER A 598 -9.06 -11.72 9.63
CA SER A 598 -7.78 -10.98 9.62
C SER A 598 -6.70 -11.72 10.39
N TYR A 599 -5.48 -11.73 9.85
CA TYR A 599 -4.29 -12.22 10.54
C TYR A 599 -3.31 -11.09 10.86
N SER A 600 -3.74 -9.82 10.84
CA SER A 600 -2.94 -8.71 11.35
C SER A 600 -2.85 -8.74 12.88
N ILE A 601 -1.71 -8.33 13.44
CA ILE A 601 -1.48 -8.30 14.88
C ILE A 601 -2.53 -7.42 15.60
N LYS A 602 -2.95 -6.31 14.96
CA LYS A 602 -3.97 -5.37 15.46
C LYS A 602 -5.37 -6.00 15.58
N LYS A 603 -5.61 -7.15 14.95
CA LYS A 603 -6.86 -7.93 15.07
C LYS A 603 -6.68 -9.19 15.90
N THR A 604 -5.54 -9.87 15.80
CA THR A 604 -5.30 -11.11 16.54
C THR A 604 -4.94 -10.87 18.01
N GLN A 605 -4.11 -9.87 18.30
CA GLN A 605 -3.65 -9.58 19.67
C GLN A 605 -4.80 -9.20 20.60
N PRO A 606 -5.70 -8.24 20.29
CA PRO A 606 -6.76 -7.86 21.23
C PRO A 606 -7.71 -9.02 21.57
N VAL A 607 -7.87 -9.98 20.65
CA VAL A 607 -8.71 -11.16 20.83
C VAL A 607 -8.01 -12.22 21.68
N MET A 608 -6.73 -12.50 21.43
CA MET A 608 -6.00 -13.54 22.17
C MET A 608 -5.49 -13.04 23.52
N ALA A 609 -5.04 -11.79 23.62
CA ALA A 609 -4.43 -11.18 24.79
C ALA A 609 -5.12 -9.84 25.13
N PRO A 610 -6.42 -9.84 25.50
CA PRO A 610 -7.21 -8.62 25.72
C PRO A 610 -6.68 -7.72 26.86
N ASP A 611 -5.87 -8.29 27.75
CA ASP A 611 -5.23 -7.56 28.85
C ASP A 611 -4.19 -6.53 28.36
N LEU A 612 -3.70 -6.66 27.13
CA LEU A 612 -2.78 -5.71 26.50
C LEU A 612 -3.59 -4.80 25.55
N SER A 613 -3.62 -3.49 25.83
CA SER A 613 -4.44 -2.52 25.11
C SER A 613 -3.60 -1.38 24.54
N TYR A 614 -3.94 -0.87 23.36
CA TYR A 614 -3.31 0.31 22.74
C TYR A 614 -4.03 1.63 23.05
N LYS A 615 -5.14 1.59 23.80
CA LYS A 615 -6.02 2.75 24.05
C LYS A 615 -5.36 3.88 24.84
N ASP A 616 -4.27 3.60 25.55
CA ASP A 616 -3.47 4.54 26.33
C ASP A 616 -2.43 5.31 25.50
N LEU A 617 -2.22 4.91 24.24
CA LEU A 617 -1.21 5.52 23.37
C LEU A 617 -1.79 6.63 22.49
N VAL A 618 -1.10 7.77 22.46
CA VAL A 618 -1.41 8.91 21.58
C VAL A 618 -1.14 8.56 20.12
N ILE A 619 -0.04 7.84 19.85
CA ILE A 619 0.30 7.27 18.54
C ILE A 619 -0.06 5.78 18.59
N ASN A 620 -1.00 5.37 17.74
CA ASN A 620 -1.52 3.99 17.72
C ASN A 620 -1.55 3.35 16.32
N LYS A 621 -0.87 3.97 15.34
CA LYS A 621 -0.73 3.46 13.97
C LYS A 621 0.64 3.77 13.39
N GLY A 622 1.31 2.76 12.82
CA GLY A 622 2.60 2.87 12.12
C GLY A 622 2.66 3.98 11.07
N ASP A 623 1.66 4.10 10.18
CA ASP A 623 1.66 5.17 9.16
C ASP A 623 1.74 6.59 9.76
N ASN A 624 1.15 6.80 10.94
CA ASN A 624 1.29 8.07 11.64
C ASN A 624 2.71 8.26 12.18
N ALA A 625 3.36 7.20 12.66
CA ALA A 625 4.74 7.24 13.14
C ALA A 625 5.72 7.57 12.00
N SER A 626 5.62 6.88 10.86
CA SER A 626 6.41 7.18 9.66
C SER A 626 6.23 8.62 9.21
N LYS A 627 4.97 9.10 9.09
CA LYS A 627 4.68 10.48 8.69
C LYS A 627 5.28 11.51 9.65
N ILE A 628 5.07 11.35 10.95
CA ILE A 628 5.62 12.28 11.96
C ILE A 628 7.14 12.32 11.87
N PHE A 629 7.79 11.16 11.72
CA PHE A 629 9.24 11.11 11.62
C PHE A 629 9.77 11.71 10.31
N ARG A 630 9.07 11.48 9.18
CA ARG A 630 9.40 12.12 7.90
C ARG A 630 9.32 13.64 8.01
N GLN A 631 8.25 14.17 8.61
CA GLN A 631 8.10 15.60 8.87
C GLN A 631 9.19 16.17 9.78
N TYR A 632 9.65 15.39 10.76
CA TYR A 632 10.81 15.75 11.58
C TYR A 632 12.10 15.80 10.74
N LEU A 633 12.34 14.81 9.88
CA LEU A 633 13.51 14.79 9.01
C LEU A 633 13.47 15.89 7.93
N ASP A 634 12.29 16.24 7.43
CA ASP A 634 12.05 17.27 6.41
C ASP A 634 11.90 18.68 7.01
N ASP A 635 12.29 18.87 8.27
CA ASP A 635 12.32 20.15 8.98
C ASP A 635 10.96 20.86 9.18
N TYR A 636 9.85 20.15 8.95
CA TYR A 636 8.50 20.65 9.27
C TYR A 636 8.20 20.63 10.77
N ILE A 637 8.82 19.70 11.51
CA ILE A 637 8.78 19.60 12.97
C ILE A 637 10.17 19.92 13.51
N SER A 638 10.27 20.84 14.46
CA SER A 638 11.55 21.20 15.06
C SER A 638 12.08 20.10 15.98
N HIS A 639 13.40 20.03 16.14
CA HIS A 639 14.04 19.09 17.08
C HIS A 639 13.51 19.22 18.52
N GLN A 640 13.21 20.43 18.99
CA GLN A 640 12.66 20.64 20.33
C GLN A 640 11.24 20.07 20.48
N GLU A 641 10.39 20.24 19.46
CA GLU A 641 9.04 19.68 19.46
C GLU A 641 9.06 18.16 19.44
N PHE A 642 9.91 17.57 18.60
CA PHE A 642 10.08 16.12 18.51
C PHE A 642 10.54 15.52 19.83
N GLU A 643 11.63 16.03 20.41
CA GLU A 643 12.19 15.53 21.68
C GLU A 643 11.21 15.66 22.85
N LYS A 644 10.48 16.77 22.92
CA LYS A 644 9.62 17.07 24.08
C LYS A 644 8.25 16.39 24.02
N PHE A 645 7.67 16.24 22.83
CA PHE A 645 6.26 15.87 22.70
C PHE A 645 6.01 14.56 21.95
N LEU A 646 6.90 14.13 21.06
CA LEU A 646 6.60 13.03 20.12
C LEU A 646 7.43 11.77 20.38
N LYS A 647 8.72 11.95 20.68
CA LYS A 647 9.69 10.85 20.81
C LYS A 647 9.26 9.75 21.78
N GLN A 648 8.78 10.14 22.97
CA GLN A 648 8.39 9.18 24.00
C GLN A 648 7.15 8.37 23.62
N ASP A 649 6.20 8.99 22.90
CA ASP A 649 4.99 8.30 22.47
C ASP A 649 5.27 7.36 21.29
N MET A 650 6.19 7.74 20.39
CA MET A 650 6.68 6.86 19.32
C MET A 650 7.41 5.65 19.88
N LEU A 651 8.30 5.83 20.88
CA LEU A 651 8.97 4.71 21.56
C LEU A 651 7.97 3.72 22.15
N LYS A 652 7.01 4.21 22.94
CA LYS A 652 5.97 3.37 23.56
C LYS A 652 5.12 2.61 22.54
N TYR A 653 4.86 3.18 21.37
CA TYR A 653 4.10 2.52 20.31
C TYR A 653 4.85 1.30 19.76
N CYS A 654 6.10 1.47 19.33
CA CYS A 654 6.92 0.36 18.81
C CYS A 654 7.23 -0.69 19.90
N ASP A 655 7.42 -0.26 21.15
CA ASP A 655 7.54 -1.16 22.30
C ASP A 655 6.29 -2.01 22.52
N ARG A 656 5.11 -1.44 22.25
CA ARG A 656 3.86 -2.17 22.37
C ARG A 656 3.72 -3.25 21.31
N ASP A 657 4.18 -3.01 20.08
CA ASP A 657 4.09 -3.96 18.98
C ASP A 657 4.95 -5.22 19.22
N THR A 658 6.17 -5.05 19.73
CA THR A 658 6.98 -6.22 20.12
C THR A 658 6.46 -6.93 21.37
N LEU A 659 5.93 -6.20 22.37
CA LEU A 659 5.28 -6.83 23.53
C LEU A 659 4.00 -7.60 23.12
N ALA A 660 3.27 -7.11 22.12
CA ALA A 660 2.13 -7.80 21.53
C ALA A 660 2.53 -9.13 20.88
N MET A 661 3.70 -9.21 20.25
CA MET A 661 4.26 -10.47 19.73
C MET A 661 4.54 -11.46 20.87
N VAL A 662 5.15 -11.00 21.97
CA VAL A 662 5.42 -11.84 23.14
C VAL A 662 4.12 -12.39 23.72
N ALA A 663 3.12 -11.53 23.89
CA ALA A 663 1.81 -11.91 24.38
C ALA A 663 1.12 -12.92 23.46
N LEU A 664 1.17 -12.71 22.14
CA LEU A 664 0.63 -13.64 21.16
C LEU A 664 1.32 -15.01 21.23
N LEU A 665 2.65 -15.06 21.29
CA LEU A 665 3.39 -16.32 21.41
C LEU A 665 2.96 -17.09 22.66
N GLN A 666 2.89 -16.42 23.81
CA GLN A 666 2.44 -17.04 25.06
C GLN A 666 1.02 -17.60 24.92
N ARG A 667 0.11 -16.86 24.27
CA ARG A 667 -1.26 -17.35 24.03
C ARG A 667 -1.31 -18.53 23.06
N ILE A 668 -0.45 -18.58 22.06
CA ILE A 668 -0.36 -19.74 21.16
C ILE A 668 0.09 -20.97 21.96
N PHE A 669 1.10 -20.83 22.84
CA PHE A 669 1.48 -21.89 23.76
C PHE A 669 0.32 -22.31 24.67
N ASP A 670 -0.43 -21.36 25.24
CA ASP A 670 -1.61 -21.65 26.09
C ASP A 670 -2.64 -22.49 25.34
N TYR A 671 -3.02 -22.10 24.13
CA TYR A 671 -4.00 -22.84 23.31
C TYR A 671 -3.49 -24.22 22.90
N ALA A 672 -2.21 -24.33 22.54
CA ALA A 672 -1.61 -25.59 22.14
C ALA A 672 -1.43 -26.54 23.33
N SER A 673 -1.18 -26.04 24.54
CA SER A 673 -0.89 -26.83 25.75
C SER A 673 -1.97 -27.85 26.13
N LYS A 674 -3.21 -27.69 25.62
CA LYS A 674 -4.28 -28.70 25.73
C LYS A 674 -3.92 -30.03 25.05
N TYR A 675 -3.08 -29.98 24.02
CA TYR A 675 -2.76 -31.09 23.13
C TYR A 675 -1.28 -31.47 23.15
N ILE A 676 -0.42 -30.59 23.65
CA ILE A 676 1.03 -30.80 23.68
C ILE A 676 1.59 -30.60 25.10
N GLU A 677 2.75 -31.18 25.36
CA GLU A 677 3.55 -30.96 26.55
C GLU A 677 5.01 -30.70 26.15
N ILE A 678 5.70 -29.88 26.94
CA ILE A 678 7.15 -29.67 26.80
C ILE A 678 7.82 -30.57 27.84
N LYS A 679 8.63 -31.54 27.39
CA LYS A 679 9.46 -32.39 28.25
C LYS A 679 10.89 -32.37 27.74
N GLU A 680 11.84 -32.11 28.63
CA GLU A 680 13.28 -32.10 28.32
C GLU A 680 13.62 -31.20 27.11
N GLY A 681 12.98 -30.03 27.00
CA GLY A 681 13.20 -29.09 25.90
C GLY A 681 12.60 -29.50 24.56
N ARG A 682 11.73 -30.52 24.52
CA ARG A 682 11.06 -30.99 23.30
C ARG A 682 9.54 -30.96 23.44
N ILE A 683 8.86 -30.61 22.35
CA ILE A 683 7.39 -30.62 22.26
C ILE A 683 6.91 -32.01 21.89
N MET A 684 6.02 -32.58 22.69
CA MET A 684 5.39 -33.88 22.44
C MET A 684 3.86 -33.78 22.54
N CYS A 685 3.14 -34.67 21.85
CA CYS A 685 1.68 -34.77 22.02
C CYS A 685 1.34 -35.28 23.43
N ARG A 686 0.32 -34.70 24.05
CA ARG A 686 -0.31 -35.28 25.25
C ARG A 686 -1.02 -36.57 24.85
N LYS A 687 -0.85 -37.61 25.67
CA LYS A 687 -1.54 -38.89 25.51
C LYS A 687 -3.01 -38.79 25.88
#